data_AF-A0AA38Z1J3-F1
#
_entry.id   AF-A0AA38Z1J3-F1
#
_cell.length_a   1.000
_cell.length_b   1.000
_cell.length_c   1.000
_cell.angle_alpha   90.00
_cell.angle_beta   90.00
_cell.angle_gamma   90.00
#
_symmetry.space_group_name_H-M   'P 1'
#
loop_
_entity.id
_entity.type
_entity.pdbx_description
1 polymer ?
#
loop_
_entity_poly.entity_id
_entity_poly.type
_entity_poly.pdbx_seq_one_letter_code
_entity_poly.pdbx_strand_id
1 'polypeptide(L)'
;MVDSEITGGIAASTSSFLLEKLDAFAIREWKLQENIKKSVQSLGCELKNIQAMLRDADSKEKHSHQFTVWIKEVRDQAYAIEDALDLFKLKESVPWRRQKMRHSINDLIQDIERSLQNIQRTKERYHNMASTSTDGGNNTFLHARESPLFIDNVVTVGIEKPTNKLVSWALEGKQRREVMFVVGMAGLGKTTLVHRVYEMVKWDFDCPIWITASKSKTQLDILWTLLVEKFGCTITQGADVVALTRMLREFLHTTRYVLVLDDLWTKDVWESIRLALPDGKKSRIIITTRRGDIANSCRDDDSIGIHKLQPLSWENAKQLFHTKAFSKEGECPPGLVEVSESILQKCEGLPLGIIEIGRLLSSKAQRKNEWQKLNSNLESELRSSGGLSNIMEVLSASYNDLPYHLKHCFLYMSIFPDNCPVERRRLIRLWTAEGFVIEKGVKTAEEVGEEYLNELIDRSLIKANEMDFDERPKKVGVHSLMLKMILSVSREENFCSICTGPERNLSEKTRRLSIQEEDFDVSQDLPCVRTFFSFGKGKVKIGSNFKLLKVLDIQGTPLEEFPRVIKDLLLLRYLSLRNTNIRSIPRNLSDLHHLETLDLKQTLVTKVPKAVLQLEKLRHLLVYRYNMESAPFDIVRGFKAPKRIGTLKNLQTLSFVKASGQHRMSRQHRMIPGLRNLTQLRKLGIVELAREHGVSLCFSIEKMPNLHSLNVTSLNKEEPLELDAMTNPPPLLQRLYLKGPLERFPQWVSSLHDLERIRLKWSSLTENPIAALQNLPNLIELQLLDAYTGTQLDFNSGKFPKLKILDLQQLEQVKSIMMEEGTLPCLQKLIISRCSRLVQVPRGIDKLIHLQMLELYDMPGTFVTRLRKNGGQFRRLDHHIPCIHSYNQGQLEDLS
;
A
#
# COMPACT_ATOMS: atom_id res chain seq x y z
N MET A 1 -26.62 16.80 -7.88
CA MET A 1 -26.32 17.80 -6.82
C MET A 1 -25.27 17.32 -5.81
N VAL A 2 -24.92 16.02 -5.76
CA VAL A 2 -23.70 15.51 -5.09
C VAL A 2 -22.42 15.90 -5.85
N ASP A 3 -22.56 16.34 -7.10
CA ASP A 3 -21.49 16.63 -8.07
C ASP A 3 -20.57 17.83 -7.75
N SER A 4 -20.89 18.67 -6.74
CA SER A 4 -20.14 19.92 -6.47
C SER A 4 -19.07 19.81 -5.37
N GLU A 5 -19.11 18.79 -4.50
CA GLU A 5 -18.27 18.72 -3.28
C GLU A 5 -16.86 18.11 -3.50
N ILE A 6 -16.63 17.39 -4.60
CA ILE A 6 -15.39 16.58 -4.78
C ILE A 6 -14.26 17.35 -5.50
N THR A 7 -14.60 18.45 -6.17
CA THR A 7 -13.78 19.01 -7.27
C THR A 7 -12.55 19.82 -6.82
N GLY A 8 -12.60 20.52 -5.68
CA GLY A 8 -11.52 21.42 -5.23
C GLY A 8 -10.18 20.72 -4.96
N GLY A 9 -10.24 19.47 -4.48
CA GLY A 9 -9.07 18.70 -4.06
C GLY A 9 -8.04 18.45 -5.15
N ILE A 10 -8.47 18.17 -6.39
CA ILE A 10 -7.55 17.83 -7.49
C ILE A 10 -6.90 19.08 -8.06
N ALA A 11 -7.64 20.18 -8.21
CA ALA A 11 -7.07 21.44 -8.64
C ALA A 11 -6.00 21.94 -7.65
N ALA A 12 -6.26 21.82 -6.35
CA ALA A 12 -5.33 22.24 -5.30
C ALA A 12 -4.05 21.37 -5.29
N SER A 13 -4.21 20.05 -5.43
CA SER A 13 -3.09 19.13 -5.50
C SER A 13 -2.27 19.33 -6.79
N THR A 14 -2.92 19.49 -7.94
CA THR A 14 -2.27 19.80 -9.23
C THR A 14 -1.48 21.11 -9.15
N SER A 15 -2.06 22.14 -8.54
CA SER A 15 -1.38 23.42 -8.31
C SER A 15 -0.18 23.28 -7.38
N SER A 16 -0.29 22.45 -6.33
CA SER A 16 0.83 22.15 -5.42
C SER A 16 2.00 21.48 -6.13
N PHE A 17 1.73 20.47 -6.96
CA PHE A 17 2.78 19.79 -7.74
C PHE A 17 3.40 20.72 -8.78
N LEU A 18 2.59 21.58 -9.41
CA LEU A 18 3.09 22.58 -10.34
C LEU A 18 4.00 23.60 -9.64
N LEU A 19 3.62 24.07 -8.44
CA LEU A 19 4.46 24.97 -7.63
C LEU A 19 5.82 24.35 -7.32
N GLU A 20 5.86 23.11 -6.83
CA GLU A 20 7.12 22.42 -6.57
C GLU A 20 7.98 22.26 -7.83
N LYS A 21 7.33 22.03 -8.99
CA LYS A 21 8.00 21.95 -10.29
C LYS A 21 8.55 23.30 -10.75
N LEU A 22 7.81 24.39 -10.53
CA LEU A 22 8.23 25.75 -10.85
C LEU A 22 9.39 26.19 -9.97
N ASP A 23 9.36 25.87 -8.67
CA ASP A 23 10.46 26.14 -7.74
C ASP A 23 11.72 25.38 -8.18
N ALA A 24 11.59 24.09 -8.51
CA ALA A 24 12.70 23.30 -9.03
C ALA A 24 13.24 23.83 -10.38
N PHE A 25 12.36 24.33 -11.24
CA PHE A 25 12.74 24.96 -12.51
C PHE A 25 13.50 26.28 -12.27
N ALA A 26 12.99 27.14 -11.39
CA ALA A 26 13.61 28.42 -11.04
C ALA A 26 15.01 28.27 -10.42
N ILE A 27 15.22 27.22 -9.61
CA ILE A 27 16.51 26.93 -8.98
C ILE A 27 17.54 26.42 -10.01
N ARG A 28 17.14 25.48 -10.89
CA ARG A 28 18.07 24.86 -11.86
C ARG A 28 18.46 25.83 -12.98
N GLU A 29 17.51 26.61 -13.44
CA GLU A 29 17.67 27.46 -14.62
C GLU A 29 17.93 28.93 -14.24
N TRP A 30 18.75 29.17 -13.20
CA TRP A 30 19.14 30.52 -12.76
C TRP A 30 19.87 31.35 -13.84
N LYS A 31 20.22 30.74 -14.98
CA LYS A 31 20.76 31.42 -16.18
C LYS A 31 19.70 32.01 -17.12
N LEU A 32 18.42 31.83 -16.82
CA LEU A 32 17.32 32.40 -17.61
C LEU A 32 17.34 33.93 -17.57
N GLN A 33 16.88 34.56 -18.66
CA GLN A 33 16.71 36.02 -18.72
C GLN A 33 15.80 36.51 -17.58
N GLU A 34 16.09 37.69 -17.05
CA GLU A 34 15.41 38.27 -15.89
C GLU A 34 13.86 38.29 -16.02
N ASN A 35 13.36 38.44 -17.25
CA ASN A 35 11.93 38.42 -17.56
C ASN A 35 11.27 37.06 -17.28
N ILE A 36 11.93 35.93 -17.59
CA ILE A 36 11.38 34.58 -17.32
C ILE A 36 11.30 34.34 -15.82
N LYS A 37 12.33 34.78 -15.09
CA LYS A 37 12.35 34.70 -13.63
C LYS A 37 11.17 35.47 -13.03
N LYS A 38 10.90 36.69 -13.53
CA LYS A 38 9.74 37.50 -13.12
C LYS A 38 8.41 36.81 -13.45
N SER A 39 8.23 36.28 -14.65
CA SER A 39 6.99 35.58 -15.04
C SER A 39 6.76 34.29 -14.24
N VAL A 40 7.81 33.48 -14.00
CA VAL A 40 7.74 32.26 -13.18
C VAL A 40 7.44 32.59 -11.71
N GLN A 41 8.07 33.63 -11.15
CA GLN A 41 7.80 34.09 -9.79
C GLN A 41 6.37 34.62 -9.65
N SER A 42 5.91 35.43 -10.60
CA SER A 42 4.53 35.93 -10.64
C SER A 42 3.51 34.79 -10.70
N LEU A 43 3.77 33.78 -11.55
CA LEU A 43 2.93 32.59 -11.62
C LEU A 43 2.95 31.80 -10.31
N GLY A 44 4.13 31.64 -9.70
CA GLY A 44 4.27 30.99 -8.40
C GLY A 44 3.47 31.70 -7.30
N CYS A 45 3.47 33.03 -7.27
CA CYS A 45 2.65 33.81 -6.35
C CYS A 45 1.15 33.60 -6.62
N GLU A 46 0.70 33.64 -7.86
CA GLU A 46 -0.72 33.45 -8.18
C GLU A 46 -1.21 32.03 -7.90
N LEU A 47 -0.40 31.01 -8.19
CA LEU A 47 -0.72 29.63 -7.83
C LEU A 47 -0.82 29.43 -6.33
N LYS A 48 0.01 30.12 -5.53
CA LYS A 48 -0.12 30.13 -4.05
C LYS A 48 -1.42 30.79 -3.60
N ASN A 49 -1.81 31.91 -4.23
CA ASN A 49 -3.09 32.57 -3.96
C ASN A 49 -4.28 31.65 -4.28
N ILE A 50 -4.25 31.01 -5.45
CA ILE A 50 -5.28 30.04 -5.86
C ILE A 50 -5.32 28.86 -4.89
N GLN A 51 -4.15 28.35 -4.47
CA GLN A 51 -4.09 27.26 -3.51
C GLN A 51 -4.72 27.66 -2.16
N ALA A 52 -4.47 28.88 -1.69
CA ALA A 52 -5.12 29.41 -0.48
C ALA A 52 -6.64 29.50 -0.67
N MET A 53 -7.11 30.03 -1.80
CA MET A 53 -8.54 30.11 -2.12
C MET A 53 -9.21 28.73 -2.22
N LEU A 54 -8.52 27.73 -2.80
CA LEU A 54 -9.02 26.36 -2.88
C LEU A 54 -9.06 25.69 -1.49
N ARG A 55 -8.12 26.02 -0.60
CA ARG A 55 -8.14 25.55 0.80
C ARG A 55 -9.29 26.17 1.59
N ASP A 56 -9.50 27.47 1.44
CA ASP A 56 -10.61 28.17 2.10
C ASP A 56 -11.97 27.69 1.58
N ALA A 57 -12.03 27.33 0.30
CA ALA A 57 -13.23 26.74 -0.27
C ALA A 57 -13.48 25.32 0.24
N ASP A 58 -12.49 24.43 0.25
CA ASP A 58 -12.65 23.06 0.77
C ASP A 58 -13.14 23.00 2.24
N SER A 59 -13.05 24.13 2.99
CA SER A 59 -13.61 24.27 4.34
C SER A 59 -15.13 24.53 4.39
N LYS A 60 -15.76 24.86 3.26
CA LYS A 60 -17.20 25.15 3.14
C LYS A 60 -17.94 23.91 2.65
N GLU A 61 -18.98 23.47 3.37
CA GLU A 61 -19.69 22.22 3.08
C GLU A 61 -20.47 22.21 1.75
N LYS A 62 -20.79 23.37 1.16
CA LYS A 62 -21.49 23.43 -0.15
C LYS A 62 -20.88 24.47 -1.08
N HIS A 63 -20.79 24.09 -2.35
CA HIS A 63 -20.29 24.94 -3.44
C HIS A 63 -21.35 25.21 -4.50
N SER A 64 -21.34 26.43 -5.02
CA SER A 64 -22.14 26.76 -6.21
C SER A 64 -21.59 26.01 -7.42
N HIS A 65 -22.46 25.67 -8.37
CA HIS A 65 -22.07 25.03 -9.63
C HIS A 65 -20.98 25.82 -10.38
N GLN A 66 -21.04 27.15 -10.28
CA GLN A 66 -20.06 28.06 -10.89
C GLN A 66 -18.67 27.91 -10.26
N PHE A 67 -18.59 27.69 -8.95
CA PHE A 67 -17.33 27.43 -8.26
C PHE A 67 -16.67 26.13 -8.75
N THR A 68 -17.47 25.07 -8.95
CA THR A 68 -17.02 23.81 -9.53
C THR A 68 -16.47 23.97 -10.95
N VAL A 69 -17.09 24.80 -11.79
CA VAL A 69 -16.59 25.10 -13.15
C VAL A 69 -15.25 25.82 -13.09
N TRP A 70 -15.13 26.85 -12.23
CA TRP A 70 -13.89 27.60 -12.04
C TRP A 70 -12.71 26.70 -11.60
N ILE A 71 -12.95 25.78 -10.66
CA ILE A 71 -11.95 24.80 -10.22
C ILE A 71 -11.42 23.97 -11.40
N LYS A 72 -12.32 23.50 -12.27
CA LYS A 72 -11.93 22.69 -13.45
C LYS A 72 -11.10 23.50 -14.44
N GLU A 73 -11.42 24.78 -14.63
CA GLU A 73 -10.62 25.68 -15.46
C GLU A 73 -9.22 25.91 -14.89
N VAL A 74 -9.10 26.19 -13.58
CA VAL A 74 -7.81 26.35 -12.89
C VAL A 74 -6.95 25.10 -13.06
N ARG A 75 -7.52 23.92 -12.85
CA ARG A 75 -6.84 22.64 -13.05
C ARG A 75 -6.34 22.50 -14.48
N ASP A 76 -7.18 22.75 -15.47
CA ASP A 76 -6.83 22.67 -16.89
C ASP A 76 -5.70 23.65 -17.28
N GLN A 77 -5.66 24.85 -16.68
CA GLN A 77 -4.57 25.82 -16.88
C GLN A 77 -3.26 25.36 -16.23
N ALA A 78 -3.30 24.85 -15.00
CA ALA A 78 -2.12 24.30 -14.33
C ALA A 78 -1.49 23.16 -15.16
N TYR A 79 -2.37 22.34 -15.74
CA TYR A 79 -2.06 21.28 -16.68
C TYR A 79 -1.38 21.78 -17.97
N ALA A 80 -1.91 22.83 -18.60
CA ALA A 80 -1.30 23.45 -19.78
C ALA A 80 0.11 24.01 -19.49
N ILE A 81 0.28 24.69 -18.36
CA ILE A 81 1.59 25.19 -17.92
C ILE A 81 2.57 24.02 -17.73
N GLU A 82 2.11 22.94 -17.09
CA GLU A 82 2.96 21.79 -16.85
C GLU A 82 3.44 21.13 -18.16
N ASP A 83 2.57 21.06 -19.17
CA ASP A 83 2.91 20.59 -20.52
C ASP A 83 3.93 21.50 -21.20
N ALA A 84 3.74 22.82 -21.11
CA ALA A 84 4.67 23.78 -21.66
C ALA A 84 6.08 23.62 -21.05
N LEU A 85 6.15 23.43 -19.72
CA LEU A 85 7.42 23.17 -19.01
C LEU A 85 8.10 21.87 -19.47
N ASP A 86 7.33 20.81 -19.71
CA ASP A 86 7.89 19.53 -20.15
C ASP A 86 8.28 19.54 -21.64
N LEU A 87 7.51 20.23 -22.49
CA LEU A 87 7.88 20.50 -23.88
C LEU A 87 9.15 21.36 -23.98
N PHE A 88 9.31 22.33 -23.08
CA PHE A 88 10.53 23.12 -23.00
C PHE A 88 11.76 22.26 -22.70
N LYS A 89 11.68 21.37 -21.69
CA LYS A 89 12.74 20.41 -21.36
C LYS A 89 13.10 19.49 -22.53
N LEU A 90 12.10 19.05 -23.31
CA LEU A 90 12.34 18.28 -24.52
C LEU A 90 13.17 19.06 -25.54
N LYS A 91 12.86 20.34 -25.76
CA LYS A 91 13.58 21.19 -26.71
C LYS A 91 15.03 21.46 -26.28
N GLU A 92 15.31 21.53 -24.98
CA GLU A 92 16.67 21.66 -24.42
C GLU A 92 17.53 20.42 -24.62
N SER A 93 16.94 19.23 -24.50
CA SER A 93 17.67 17.96 -24.56
C SER A 93 18.29 17.63 -25.93
N VAL A 94 18.01 18.42 -26.98
CA VAL A 94 18.46 18.17 -28.36
C VAL A 94 19.56 19.17 -28.79
N PRO A 95 20.83 18.73 -28.99
CA PRO A 95 21.98 19.61 -29.21
C PRO A 95 21.90 20.54 -30.43
N TRP A 96 21.21 20.14 -31.51
CA TRP A 96 21.14 20.87 -32.78
C TRP A 96 20.08 21.99 -32.82
N ARG A 97 19.35 22.24 -31.71
CA ARG A 97 18.30 23.28 -31.62
C ARG A 97 18.70 24.52 -30.81
N ARG A 98 19.99 24.75 -30.53
CA ARG A 98 20.47 25.89 -29.71
C ARG A 98 20.08 27.27 -30.26
N GLN A 99 19.91 27.46 -31.57
CA GLN A 99 19.49 28.74 -32.18
C GLN A 99 17.96 28.98 -32.10
N LYS A 100 17.16 27.92 -31.88
CA LYS A 100 15.69 27.97 -31.64
C LYS A 100 15.32 28.08 -30.16
N MET A 101 16.31 28.15 -29.26
CA MET A 101 16.11 28.25 -27.81
C MET A 101 15.40 29.55 -27.40
N ARG A 102 15.77 30.71 -27.97
CA ARG A 102 15.10 31.99 -27.67
C ARG A 102 13.61 31.98 -28.05
N HIS A 103 13.27 31.43 -29.21
CA HIS A 103 11.88 31.28 -29.65
C HIS A 103 11.12 30.32 -28.74
N SER A 104 11.73 29.20 -28.34
CA SER A 104 11.10 28.21 -27.44
C SER A 104 10.86 28.74 -26.03
N ILE A 105 11.73 29.64 -25.56
CA ILE A 105 11.57 30.39 -24.32
C ILE A 105 10.42 31.39 -24.45
N ASN A 106 10.36 32.15 -25.55
CA ASN A 106 9.26 33.09 -25.78
C ASN A 106 7.91 32.38 -25.90
N ASP A 107 7.85 31.22 -26.56
CA ASP A 107 6.65 30.38 -26.60
C ASP A 107 6.22 29.98 -25.17
N LEU A 108 7.16 29.50 -24.35
CA LEU A 108 6.89 29.12 -22.95
C LEU A 108 6.39 30.31 -22.13
N ILE A 109 7.02 31.48 -22.27
CA ILE A 109 6.60 32.71 -21.59
C ILE A 109 5.18 33.08 -22.01
N GLN A 110 4.90 33.11 -23.32
CA GLN A 110 3.58 33.46 -23.84
C GLN A 110 2.51 32.47 -23.38
N ASP A 111 2.81 31.18 -23.32
CA ASP A 111 1.87 30.16 -22.85
C ASP A 111 1.60 30.33 -21.34
N ILE A 112 2.64 30.56 -20.53
CA ILE A 112 2.53 30.86 -19.10
C ILE A 112 1.70 32.13 -18.86
N GLU A 113 2.01 33.22 -19.58
CA GLU A 113 1.32 34.51 -19.45
C GLU A 113 -0.15 34.41 -19.89
N ARG A 114 -0.43 33.69 -20.98
CA ARG A 114 -1.80 33.43 -21.44
C ARG A 114 -2.61 32.65 -20.41
N SER A 115 -2.01 31.61 -19.81
CA SER A 115 -2.65 30.86 -18.72
C SER A 115 -2.89 31.70 -17.49
N LEU A 116 -1.94 32.57 -17.10
CA LEU A 116 -2.09 33.47 -15.97
C LEU A 116 -3.21 34.50 -16.19
N GLN A 117 -3.29 35.10 -17.38
CA GLN A 117 -4.38 36.00 -17.75
C GLN A 117 -5.74 35.29 -17.72
N ASN A 118 -5.82 34.04 -18.19
CA ASN A 118 -7.05 33.26 -18.15
C ASN A 118 -7.49 32.98 -16.71
N ILE A 119 -6.56 32.59 -15.84
CA ILE A 119 -6.81 32.37 -14.40
C ILE A 119 -7.33 33.65 -13.73
N GLN A 120 -6.69 34.80 -14.01
CA GLN A 120 -7.10 36.08 -13.42
C GLN A 120 -8.50 36.49 -13.89
N ARG A 121 -8.80 36.38 -15.19
CA ARG A 121 -10.13 36.67 -15.75
C ARG A 121 -11.22 35.78 -15.15
N THR A 122 -10.95 34.49 -14.95
CA THR A 122 -11.94 33.56 -14.40
C THR A 122 -12.16 33.79 -12.91
N LYS A 123 -11.10 34.15 -12.17
CA LYS A 123 -11.18 34.60 -10.77
C LYS A 123 -12.05 35.85 -10.62
N GLU A 124 -11.87 36.86 -11.48
CA GLU A 124 -12.69 38.09 -11.46
C GLU A 124 -14.17 37.82 -11.76
N ARG A 125 -14.47 36.95 -12.75
CA ARG A 125 -15.86 36.54 -13.03
C ARG A 125 -16.52 35.90 -11.82
N TYR A 126 -15.82 35.01 -11.14
CA TYR A 126 -16.33 34.39 -9.91
C TYR A 126 -16.54 35.43 -8.81
N HIS A 127 -15.56 36.29 -8.55
CA HIS A 127 -15.64 37.29 -7.49
C HIS A 127 -16.83 38.23 -7.69
N ASN A 128 -17.05 38.69 -8.93
CA ASN A 128 -18.16 39.59 -9.27
C ASN A 128 -19.54 38.91 -9.16
N MET A 129 -19.63 37.59 -9.39
CA MET A 129 -20.89 36.82 -9.31
C MET A 129 -21.18 36.27 -7.90
N ALA A 130 -20.17 36.03 -7.08
CA ALA A 130 -20.31 35.57 -5.70
C ALA A 130 -20.88 36.67 -4.77
N SER A 131 -20.64 37.94 -5.09
CA SER A 131 -21.22 39.10 -4.40
C SER A 131 -22.76 39.23 -4.55
N THR A 132 -23.40 38.40 -5.37
CA THR A 132 -24.85 38.44 -5.64
C THR A 132 -25.67 37.27 -5.07
N SER A 133 -25.06 36.30 -4.39
CA SER A 133 -25.79 35.15 -3.83
C SER A 133 -25.57 34.99 -2.33
N THR A 134 -26.40 35.65 -1.53
CA THR A 134 -26.72 35.21 -0.16
C THR A 134 -27.88 34.22 -0.26
N ASP A 135 -27.59 32.93 -0.23
CA ASP A 135 -28.64 31.92 -0.04
C ASP A 135 -28.36 31.14 1.24
N GLY A 136 -29.16 31.47 2.27
CA GLY A 136 -29.19 30.77 3.55
C GLY A 136 -30.11 29.56 3.43
N GLY A 137 -29.53 28.40 3.12
CA GLY A 137 -30.25 27.13 3.09
C GLY A 137 -30.20 26.44 4.45
N ASN A 138 -31.37 26.26 5.08
CA ASN A 138 -31.56 25.53 6.33
C ASN A 138 -30.96 24.11 6.32
N ASN A 139 -30.29 23.76 7.43
CA ASN A 139 -29.63 22.48 7.67
C ASN A 139 -30.62 21.33 7.88
N THR A 140 -30.90 20.55 6.83
CA THR A 140 -31.58 19.24 6.91
C THR A 140 -30.62 18.06 7.05
N PHE A 141 -29.30 18.29 7.03
CA PHE A 141 -28.26 17.25 6.92
C PHE A 141 -27.82 16.57 8.22
N LEU A 142 -28.14 17.13 9.39
CA LEU A 142 -27.80 16.53 10.69
C LEU A 142 -28.55 15.21 10.95
N HIS A 143 -29.72 15.01 10.34
CA HIS A 143 -30.59 13.87 10.65
C HIS A 143 -30.18 12.52 10.01
N ALA A 144 -29.33 12.50 8.98
CA ALA A 144 -28.96 11.25 8.30
C ALA A 144 -27.82 10.46 8.98
N ARG A 145 -27.01 11.11 9.82
CA ARG A 145 -25.88 10.47 10.55
C ARG A 145 -26.26 10.00 11.95
N GLU A 146 -27.39 10.44 12.49
CA GLU A 146 -27.90 10.06 13.82
C GLU A 146 -28.72 8.75 13.79
N SER A 147 -28.90 8.13 12.62
CA SER A 147 -29.81 7.00 12.43
C SER A 147 -29.57 5.72 13.27
N PRO A 148 -28.36 5.36 13.75
CA PRO A 148 -28.22 4.16 14.58
C PRO A 148 -28.92 4.26 15.94
N LEU A 149 -29.15 5.48 16.45
CA LEU A 149 -29.75 5.74 17.75
C LEU A 149 -31.28 5.61 17.77
N PHE A 150 -31.92 5.50 16.59
CA PHE A 150 -33.39 5.57 16.46
C PHE A 150 -34.03 4.40 15.69
N ILE A 151 -33.27 3.34 15.37
CA ILE A 151 -33.81 2.17 14.65
C ILE A 151 -33.91 0.98 15.62
N ASP A 152 -35.12 0.72 16.13
CA ASP A 152 -35.45 -0.40 17.03
C ASP A 152 -35.30 -1.80 16.41
N ASN A 153 -34.76 -1.93 15.19
CA ASN A 153 -34.61 -3.21 14.48
C ASN A 153 -33.37 -3.26 13.58
N VAL A 154 -32.18 -2.93 14.13
CA VAL A 154 -30.92 -3.15 13.40
C VAL A 154 -30.61 -4.65 13.38
N VAL A 155 -30.94 -5.30 12.25
CA VAL A 155 -30.45 -6.66 11.94
C VAL A 155 -28.93 -6.64 12.04
N THR A 156 -28.41 -7.31 13.06
CA THR A 156 -26.98 -7.42 13.34
C THR A 156 -26.55 -8.86 13.10
N VAL A 157 -25.50 -9.04 12.29
CA VAL A 157 -25.00 -10.36 11.88
C VAL A 157 -23.49 -10.38 12.02
N GLY A 158 -22.94 -11.43 12.65
CA GLY A 158 -21.50 -11.67 12.70
C GLY A 158 -20.71 -10.71 13.61
N ILE A 159 -21.39 -9.96 14.47
CA ILE A 159 -20.76 -9.00 15.40
C ILE A 159 -20.62 -9.56 16.83
N GLU A 160 -21.05 -10.78 17.10
CA GLU A 160 -21.07 -11.37 18.45
C GLU A 160 -19.66 -11.48 19.03
N LYS A 161 -18.71 -12.05 18.27
CA LYS A 161 -17.31 -12.19 18.71
C LYS A 161 -16.65 -10.83 19.00
N PRO A 162 -16.69 -9.83 18.08
CA PRO A 162 -16.22 -8.48 18.39
C PRO A 162 -16.91 -7.83 19.59
N THR A 163 -18.22 -8.01 19.72
CA THR A 163 -19.00 -7.44 20.83
C THR A 163 -18.52 -8.01 22.16
N ASN A 164 -18.45 -9.34 22.30
CA ASN A 164 -18.01 -10.00 23.52
C ASN A 164 -16.58 -9.58 23.91
N LYS A 165 -15.70 -9.43 22.92
CA LYS A 165 -14.32 -8.95 23.13
C LYS A 165 -14.28 -7.51 23.66
N LEU A 166 -15.11 -6.61 23.11
CA LEU A 166 -15.14 -5.21 23.55
C LEU A 166 -15.86 -5.07 24.91
N VAL A 167 -16.86 -5.89 25.19
CA VAL A 167 -17.52 -5.97 26.50
C VAL A 167 -16.54 -6.45 27.56
N SER A 168 -15.75 -7.50 27.30
CA SER A 168 -14.74 -7.94 28.27
C SER A 168 -13.69 -6.86 28.52
N TRP A 169 -13.27 -6.13 27.48
CA TRP A 169 -12.39 -4.96 27.66
C TRP A 169 -13.04 -3.88 28.53
N ALA A 170 -14.34 -3.59 28.31
CA ALA A 170 -15.07 -2.60 29.09
C ALA A 170 -15.20 -2.97 30.57
N LEU A 171 -15.43 -4.25 30.89
CA LEU A 171 -15.75 -4.69 32.27
C LEU A 171 -14.54 -5.21 33.07
N GLU A 172 -13.61 -5.93 32.43
CA GLU A 172 -12.52 -6.68 33.11
C GLU A 172 -11.22 -5.88 33.28
N GLY A 173 -11.19 -4.63 32.81
CA GLY A 173 -9.98 -3.79 32.78
C GLY A 173 -9.45 -3.31 34.14
N LYS A 174 -8.32 -2.59 34.10
CA LYS A 174 -7.60 -2.10 35.29
C LYS A 174 -8.41 -1.08 36.10
N GLN A 175 -7.95 -0.81 37.33
CA GLN A 175 -8.54 0.19 38.25
C GLN A 175 -8.49 1.63 37.72
N ARG A 176 -7.51 1.92 36.85
CA ARG A 176 -7.41 3.20 36.15
C ARG A 176 -8.36 3.27 34.95
N ARG A 177 -8.46 4.47 34.38
CA ARG A 177 -9.18 4.71 33.14
C ARG A 177 -8.48 3.99 31.98
N GLU A 178 -9.26 3.43 31.06
CA GLU A 178 -8.74 2.79 29.85
C GLU A 178 -9.46 3.31 28.60
N VAL A 179 -8.70 3.39 27.50
CA VAL A 179 -9.18 3.91 26.22
C VAL A 179 -9.13 2.79 25.18
N MET A 180 -10.23 2.62 24.45
CA MET A 180 -10.40 1.60 23.42
C MET A 180 -10.68 2.26 22.09
N PHE A 181 -10.01 1.80 21.04
CA PHE A 181 -10.23 2.30 19.68
C PHE A 181 -10.85 1.21 18.81
N VAL A 182 -11.94 1.53 18.13
CA VAL A 182 -12.51 0.73 17.05
C VAL A 182 -12.20 1.41 15.72
N VAL A 183 -11.32 0.78 14.93
CA VAL A 183 -10.74 1.36 13.71
C VAL A 183 -11.24 0.62 12.48
N GLY A 184 -11.56 1.34 11.41
CA GLY A 184 -11.88 0.76 10.11
C GLY A 184 -12.47 1.76 9.11
N MET A 185 -12.50 1.36 7.85
CA MET A 185 -13.10 2.11 6.72
C MET A 185 -14.53 2.60 7.00
N ALA A 186 -14.94 3.65 6.29
CA ALA A 186 -16.32 4.12 6.26
C ALA A 186 -17.28 2.99 5.82
N GLY A 187 -18.45 2.89 6.46
CA GLY A 187 -19.47 1.88 6.13
C GLY A 187 -19.23 0.47 6.69
N LEU A 188 -18.15 0.22 7.44
CA LEU A 188 -17.88 -1.10 8.06
C LEU A 188 -18.75 -1.43 9.29
N GLY A 189 -19.56 -0.49 9.79
CA GLY A 189 -20.42 -0.73 10.97
C GLY A 189 -19.76 -0.49 12.33
N LYS A 190 -18.70 0.33 12.41
CA LYS A 190 -18.02 0.69 13.68
C LYS A 190 -18.99 1.24 14.73
N THR A 191 -19.78 2.24 14.33
CA THR A 191 -20.82 2.87 15.17
C THR A 191 -21.83 1.84 15.66
N THR A 192 -22.28 0.94 14.78
CA THR A 192 -23.22 -0.14 15.13
C THR A 192 -22.63 -1.12 16.15
N LEU A 193 -21.36 -1.52 15.98
CA LEU A 193 -20.67 -2.39 16.93
C LEU A 193 -20.54 -1.72 18.31
N VAL A 194 -20.05 -0.47 18.35
CA VAL A 194 -19.87 0.25 19.60
C VAL A 194 -21.20 0.59 20.27
N HIS A 195 -22.24 0.89 19.49
CA HIS A 195 -23.59 1.07 20.03
C HIS A 195 -24.08 -0.17 20.77
N ARG A 196 -23.91 -1.36 20.17
CA ARG A 196 -24.28 -2.61 20.83
C ARG A 196 -23.49 -2.84 22.13
N VAL A 197 -22.18 -2.60 22.10
CA VAL A 197 -21.33 -2.71 23.31
C VAL A 197 -21.79 -1.72 24.38
N TYR A 198 -22.01 -0.46 24.01
CA TYR A 198 -22.47 0.59 24.92
C TYR A 198 -23.80 0.22 25.57
N GLU A 199 -24.78 -0.24 24.80
CA GLU A 199 -26.08 -0.67 25.33
C GLU A 199 -25.96 -1.83 26.33
N MET A 200 -25.00 -2.74 26.14
CA MET A 200 -24.76 -3.87 27.04
C MET A 200 -24.06 -3.49 28.34
N VAL A 201 -23.23 -2.43 28.34
CA VAL A 201 -22.41 -2.06 29.50
C VAL A 201 -22.85 -0.78 30.19
N LYS A 202 -23.71 0.05 29.58
CA LYS A 202 -24.01 1.41 30.09
C LYS A 202 -24.54 1.44 31.52
N TRP A 203 -25.25 0.39 31.94
CA TRP A 203 -25.82 0.28 33.28
C TRP A 203 -24.81 -0.17 34.34
N ASP A 204 -23.61 -0.59 33.94
CA ASP A 204 -22.49 -0.88 34.84
C ASP A 204 -21.68 0.38 35.24
N PHE A 205 -22.06 1.54 34.72
CA PHE A 205 -21.39 2.83 34.94
C PHE A 205 -22.40 3.84 35.51
N ASP A 206 -21.92 4.69 36.41
CA ASP A 206 -22.73 5.77 37.03
C ASP A 206 -23.11 6.85 36.00
N CYS A 207 -22.29 6.98 34.95
CA CYS A 207 -22.40 8.05 33.97
C CYS A 207 -22.11 7.52 32.55
N PRO A 208 -23.16 7.07 31.82
CA PRO A 208 -23.03 6.66 30.44
C PRO A 208 -23.22 7.85 29.50
N ILE A 209 -22.25 8.04 28.60
CA ILE A 209 -22.18 9.19 27.70
C ILE A 209 -21.91 8.72 26.27
N TRP A 210 -22.68 9.25 25.31
CA TRP A 210 -22.45 9.06 23.88
C TRP A 210 -22.38 10.41 23.16
N ILE A 211 -21.31 10.62 22.40
CA ILE A 211 -21.08 11.84 21.62
C ILE A 211 -20.54 11.51 20.24
N THR A 212 -21.12 12.15 19.23
CA THR A 212 -20.58 12.16 17.87
C THR A 212 -19.62 13.34 17.73
N ALA A 213 -18.34 13.05 17.48
CA ALA A 213 -17.28 14.05 17.44
C ALA A 213 -17.31 14.92 16.19
N SER A 214 -17.87 14.43 15.06
CA SER A 214 -18.09 15.07 13.74
C SER A 214 -17.09 16.15 13.28
N LYS A 215 -16.63 16.10 12.02
CA LYS A 215 -15.62 17.04 11.47
C LYS A 215 -15.85 18.54 11.74
N SER A 216 -17.09 19.01 11.86
CA SER A 216 -17.42 20.43 12.09
C SER A 216 -17.37 20.89 13.56
N LYS A 217 -17.31 19.96 14.53
CA LYS A 217 -17.32 20.32 15.95
C LYS A 217 -15.92 20.60 16.48
N THR A 218 -15.77 21.74 17.13
CA THR A 218 -14.59 22.14 17.88
C THR A 218 -14.57 21.48 19.26
N GLN A 219 -13.44 21.58 19.95
CA GLN A 219 -13.34 21.16 21.36
C GLN A 219 -14.41 21.84 22.23
N LEU A 220 -14.66 23.13 21.99
CA LEU A 220 -15.69 23.90 22.70
C LEU A 220 -17.06 23.26 22.51
N ASP A 221 -17.42 22.91 21.27
CA ASP A 221 -18.72 22.30 20.98
C ASP A 221 -18.90 20.97 21.70
N ILE A 222 -17.84 20.14 21.76
CA ILE A 222 -17.90 18.84 22.43
C ILE A 222 -18.00 18.99 23.95
N LEU A 223 -17.20 19.88 24.55
CA LEU A 223 -17.27 20.17 25.99
C LEU A 223 -18.61 20.80 26.38
N TRP A 224 -19.14 21.66 25.51
CA TRP A 224 -20.45 22.27 25.68
C TRP A 224 -21.56 21.24 25.62
N THR A 225 -21.57 20.36 24.60
CA THR A 225 -22.52 19.24 24.51
C THR A 225 -22.44 18.34 25.75
N LEU A 226 -21.23 18.05 26.26
CA LEU A 226 -21.06 17.29 27.50
C LEU A 226 -21.76 17.97 28.67
N LEU A 227 -21.40 19.22 28.95
CA LEU A 227 -21.82 19.93 30.15
C LEU A 227 -23.27 20.38 30.11
N VAL A 228 -23.74 20.91 28.98
CA VAL A 228 -25.09 21.48 28.86
C VAL A 228 -26.10 20.40 28.50
N GLU A 229 -25.87 19.64 27.43
CA GLU A 229 -26.89 18.71 26.92
C GLU A 229 -26.94 17.39 27.69
N LYS A 230 -25.80 16.91 28.21
CA LYS A 230 -25.75 15.63 28.94
C LYS A 230 -25.79 15.81 30.46
N PHE A 231 -25.22 16.88 31.00
CA PHE A 231 -25.17 17.12 32.45
C PHE A 231 -26.09 18.22 32.95
N GLY A 232 -26.74 18.99 32.07
CA GLY A 232 -27.67 20.06 32.48
C GLY A 232 -27.02 21.22 33.23
N CYS A 233 -25.70 21.42 33.08
CA CYS A 233 -24.96 22.48 33.75
C CYS A 233 -25.37 23.86 33.20
N THR A 234 -25.58 24.81 34.10
CA THR A 234 -25.83 26.21 33.73
C THR A 234 -24.49 26.90 33.48
N ILE A 235 -24.19 27.20 32.21
CA ILE A 235 -22.92 27.82 31.81
C ILE A 235 -23.15 29.30 31.52
N THR A 236 -22.30 30.17 32.08
CA THR A 236 -22.30 31.60 31.77
C THR A 236 -21.93 31.83 30.30
N GLN A 237 -22.66 32.70 29.59
CA GLN A 237 -22.31 33.09 28.21
C GLN A 237 -20.86 33.60 28.16
N GLY A 238 -20.04 33.00 27.27
CA GLY A 238 -18.62 33.35 27.10
C GLY A 238 -17.63 32.48 27.89
N ALA A 239 -18.05 31.35 28.48
CA ALA A 239 -17.12 30.40 29.11
C ALA A 239 -16.07 29.89 28.12
N ASP A 240 -14.79 29.96 28.52
CA ASP A 240 -13.67 29.50 27.71
C ASP A 240 -13.42 27.99 27.88
N VAL A 241 -12.56 27.44 27.02
CA VAL A 241 -12.20 26.01 27.02
C VAL A 241 -11.71 25.55 28.39
N VAL A 242 -10.96 26.40 29.10
CA VAL A 242 -10.33 26.06 30.39
C VAL A 242 -11.39 25.93 31.48
N ALA A 243 -12.35 26.86 31.54
CA ALA A 243 -13.45 26.81 32.47
C ALA A 243 -14.31 25.56 32.25
N LEU A 244 -14.66 25.24 30.99
CA LEU A 244 -15.42 24.04 30.64
C LEU A 244 -14.64 22.76 31.03
N THR A 245 -13.35 22.71 30.71
CA THR A 245 -12.46 21.60 31.06
C THR A 245 -12.43 21.33 32.56
N ARG A 246 -12.31 22.40 33.37
CA ARG A 246 -12.29 22.29 34.84
C ARG A 246 -13.61 21.78 35.38
N MET A 247 -14.74 22.32 34.92
CA MET A 247 -16.06 21.89 35.37
C MET A 247 -16.33 20.41 35.06
N LEU A 248 -16.00 19.97 33.83
CA LEU A 248 -16.17 18.56 33.45
C LEU A 248 -15.29 17.65 34.31
N ARG A 249 -14.06 18.07 34.59
CA ARG A 249 -13.13 17.31 35.41
C ARG A 249 -13.60 17.18 36.86
N GLU A 250 -14.11 18.26 37.45
CA GLU A 250 -14.69 18.26 38.80
C GLU A 250 -15.90 17.31 38.86
N PHE A 251 -16.78 17.34 37.86
CA PHE A 251 -17.97 16.48 37.79
C PHE A 251 -17.62 14.99 37.66
N LEU A 252 -16.63 14.65 36.83
CA LEU A 252 -16.25 13.27 36.56
C LEU A 252 -15.26 12.69 37.60
N HIS A 253 -14.66 13.52 38.46
CA HIS A 253 -13.61 13.09 39.39
C HIS A 253 -14.06 11.95 40.32
N THR A 254 -15.32 11.99 40.77
CA THR A 254 -15.89 11.00 41.69
C THR A 254 -16.82 10.00 41.01
N THR A 255 -16.87 9.95 39.68
CA THR A 255 -17.92 9.24 38.95
C THR A 255 -17.30 8.17 38.06
N ARG A 256 -17.82 6.93 38.09
CA ARG A 256 -17.41 5.89 37.14
C ARG A 256 -18.18 6.09 35.84
N TYR A 257 -17.49 6.49 34.78
CA TYR A 257 -18.13 6.85 33.51
C TYR A 257 -17.72 5.94 32.36
N VAL A 258 -18.63 5.77 31.40
CA VAL A 258 -18.34 5.22 30.08
C VAL A 258 -18.64 6.28 29.03
N LEU A 259 -17.61 6.69 28.29
CA LEU A 259 -17.72 7.71 27.26
C LEU A 259 -17.49 7.10 25.88
N VAL A 260 -18.47 7.24 24.99
CA VAL A 260 -18.30 6.96 23.56
C VAL A 260 -18.05 8.24 22.79
N LEU A 261 -16.91 8.29 22.07
CA LEU A 261 -16.60 9.31 21.07
C LEU A 261 -16.68 8.68 19.68
N ASP A 262 -17.80 8.89 19.00
CA ASP A 262 -18.10 8.31 17.69
C ASP A 262 -17.59 9.20 16.53
N ASP A 263 -16.96 8.56 15.55
CA ASP A 263 -16.38 9.12 14.32
C ASP A 263 -15.37 10.25 14.57
N LEU A 264 -14.30 9.96 15.32
CA LEU A 264 -13.20 10.89 15.58
C LEU A 264 -12.31 11.08 14.33
N TRP A 265 -12.10 12.34 13.92
CA TRP A 265 -11.38 12.72 12.68
C TRP A 265 -9.91 13.15 12.90
N THR A 266 -9.58 13.76 14.03
CA THR A 266 -8.26 14.35 14.29
C THR A 266 -7.73 14.00 15.69
N LYS A 267 -6.40 13.91 15.81
CA LYS A 267 -5.72 13.66 17.09
C LYS A 267 -5.91 14.84 18.05
N ASP A 268 -5.86 16.07 17.53
CA ASP A 268 -5.91 17.29 18.35
C ASP A 268 -7.21 17.39 19.16
N VAL A 269 -8.34 17.00 18.58
CA VAL A 269 -9.63 16.96 19.28
C VAL A 269 -9.57 15.98 20.47
N TRP A 270 -8.95 14.81 20.27
CA TRP A 270 -8.80 13.83 21.35
C TRP A 270 -7.86 14.31 22.46
N GLU A 271 -6.66 14.80 22.13
CA GLU A 271 -5.72 15.30 23.14
C GLU A 271 -6.33 16.42 23.97
N SER A 272 -7.14 17.27 23.32
CA SER A 272 -7.80 18.38 24.00
C SER A 272 -8.94 17.93 24.92
N ILE A 273 -9.72 16.91 24.53
CA ILE A 273 -10.77 16.33 25.39
C ILE A 273 -10.15 15.50 26.53
N ARG A 274 -9.06 14.76 26.26
CA ARG A 274 -8.39 13.88 27.22
C ARG A 274 -8.04 14.60 28.52
N LEU A 275 -7.62 15.87 28.43
CA LEU A 275 -7.26 16.71 29.59
C LEU A 275 -8.45 17.02 30.51
N ALA A 276 -9.67 17.02 29.98
CA ALA A 276 -10.90 17.27 30.73
C ALA A 276 -11.42 16.01 31.44
N LEU A 277 -10.89 14.85 31.09
CA LEU A 277 -11.30 13.56 31.63
C LEU A 277 -10.34 13.18 32.77
N PRO A 278 -10.82 12.94 34.01
CA PRO A 278 -9.98 12.51 35.12
C PRO A 278 -9.62 11.02 35.07
N ASP A 279 -8.51 10.63 35.70
CA ASP A 279 -8.11 9.22 35.87
C ASP A 279 -8.69 8.64 37.17
N GLY A 280 -9.37 7.48 37.08
CA GLY A 280 -9.85 6.78 38.27
C GLY A 280 -11.08 5.88 38.04
N LYS A 281 -11.45 5.12 39.08
CA LYS A 281 -12.71 4.36 39.23
C LYS A 281 -13.09 3.39 38.10
N LYS A 282 -12.13 2.79 37.41
CA LYS A 282 -12.40 1.88 36.26
C LYS A 282 -13.26 2.52 35.16
N SER A 283 -13.13 3.83 34.93
CA SER A 283 -13.82 4.49 33.82
C SER A 283 -13.33 4.00 32.46
N ARG A 284 -14.19 4.07 31.44
CA ARG A 284 -13.90 3.56 30.08
C ARG A 284 -14.19 4.61 29.03
N ILE A 285 -13.33 4.67 28.01
CA ILE A 285 -13.54 5.50 26.84
C ILE A 285 -13.49 4.61 25.61
N ILE A 286 -14.52 4.67 24.77
CA ILE A 286 -14.60 3.92 23.51
C ILE A 286 -14.63 4.94 22.38
N ILE A 287 -13.65 4.87 21.48
CA ILE A 287 -13.50 5.81 20.37
C ILE A 287 -13.66 5.04 19.07
N THR A 288 -14.55 5.48 18.19
CA THR A 288 -14.56 4.98 16.81
C THR A 288 -13.83 5.95 15.90
N THR A 289 -13.03 5.43 14.98
CA THR A 289 -12.32 6.27 14.01
C THR A 289 -12.07 5.53 12.71
N ARG A 290 -11.90 6.28 11.62
CA ARG A 290 -11.45 5.76 10.32
C ARG A 290 -9.93 5.71 10.22
N ARG A 291 -9.24 6.30 11.19
CA ARG A 291 -7.81 6.60 11.19
C ARG A 291 -7.06 5.79 12.24
N GLY A 292 -6.32 4.78 11.77
CA GLY A 292 -5.49 3.92 12.60
C GLY A 292 -4.29 4.64 13.23
N ASP A 293 -3.80 5.69 12.58
CA ASP A 293 -2.71 6.54 13.10
C ASP A 293 -3.11 7.29 14.37
N ILE A 294 -4.37 7.75 14.48
CA ILE A 294 -4.90 8.32 15.73
C ILE A 294 -4.84 7.28 16.84
N ALA A 295 -5.36 6.08 16.59
CA ALA A 295 -5.35 5.01 17.59
C ALA A 295 -3.92 4.59 18.01
N ASN A 296 -2.98 4.55 17.07
CA ASN A 296 -1.59 4.17 17.33
C ASN A 296 -0.81 5.25 18.08
N SER A 297 -1.04 6.53 17.74
CA SER A 297 -0.32 7.67 18.34
C SER A 297 -0.79 8.04 19.74
N CYS A 298 -1.91 7.48 20.20
CA CYS A 298 -2.43 7.69 21.54
C CYS A 298 -1.90 6.66 22.55
N ARG A 299 -1.09 5.68 22.14
CA ARG A 299 -0.69 4.46 22.89
C ARG A 299 0.10 4.65 24.20
N ASP A 300 0.26 5.86 24.73
CA ASP A 300 1.02 6.09 25.96
C ASP A 300 0.32 5.52 27.21
N ASP A 301 1.13 4.93 28.11
CA ASP A 301 0.95 4.36 29.47
C ASP A 301 -0.37 3.69 29.89
N ASP A 302 -1.54 4.03 29.35
CA ASP A 302 -2.89 3.61 29.73
C ASP A 302 -3.48 2.51 28.85
N SER A 303 -2.88 1.31 28.85
CA SER A 303 -3.46 0.04 28.33
C SER A 303 -4.51 0.18 27.20
N ILE A 304 -4.08 0.67 26.05
CA ILE A 304 -4.96 0.93 24.90
C ILE A 304 -5.29 -0.35 24.13
N GLY A 305 -6.57 -0.72 24.11
CA GLY A 305 -7.10 -1.77 23.25
C GLY A 305 -7.48 -1.23 21.87
N ILE A 306 -6.77 -1.62 20.80
CA ILE A 306 -7.16 -1.29 19.42
C ILE A 306 -7.83 -2.50 18.77
N HIS A 307 -9.09 -2.35 18.38
CA HIS A 307 -9.84 -3.31 17.59
C HIS A 307 -9.96 -2.82 16.14
N LYS A 308 -9.21 -3.44 15.21
CA LYS A 308 -9.36 -3.20 13.77
C LYS A 308 -10.53 -4.03 13.24
N LEU A 309 -11.65 -3.37 12.95
CA LEU A 309 -12.87 -4.01 12.44
C LEU A 309 -12.63 -4.54 11.02
N GLN A 310 -13.00 -5.80 10.80
CA GLN A 310 -12.88 -6.46 9.50
C GLN A 310 -14.23 -6.46 8.76
N PRO A 311 -14.23 -6.57 7.41
CA PRO A 311 -15.45 -6.87 6.66
C PRO A 311 -16.12 -8.15 7.15
N LEU A 312 -17.43 -8.28 6.88
CA LEU A 312 -18.18 -9.49 7.24
C LEU A 312 -17.61 -10.72 6.51
N SER A 313 -17.62 -11.87 7.18
CA SER A 313 -17.35 -13.15 6.52
C SER A 313 -18.39 -13.40 5.42
N TRP A 314 -18.06 -14.27 4.48
CA TRP A 314 -18.95 -14.60 3.37
C TRP A 314 -20.35 -15.05 3.85
N GLU A 315 -20.39 -15.89 4.88
CA GLU A 315 -21.63 -16.43 5.45
C GLU A 315 -22.48 -15.32 6.07
N ASN A 316 -21.85 -14.46 6.88
CA ASN A 316 -22.51 -13.33 7.53
C ASN A 316 -22.99 -12.28 6.51
N ALA A 317 -22.18 -12.02 5.48
CA ALA A 317 -22.53 -11.12 4.39
C ALA A 317 -23.73 -11.67 3.60
N LYS A 318 -23.76 -12.98 3.32
CA LYS A 318 -24.85 -13.66 2.62
C LYS A 318 -26.14 -13.60 3.44
N GLN A 319 -26.07 -13.90 4.73
CA GLN A 319 -27.21 -13.79 5.64
C GLN A 319 -27.76 -12.36 5.71
N LEU A 320 -26.89 -11.36 5.85
CA LEU A 320 -27.30 -9.96 5.88
C LEU A 320 -27.96 -9.52 4.56
N PHE A 321 -27.36 -9.91 3.43
CA PHE A 321 -27.90 -9.61 2.10
C PHE A 321 -29.28 -10.21 1.91
N HIS A 322 -29.45 -11.50 2.23
CA HIS A 322 -30.71 -12.20 2.11
C HIS A 322 -31.82 -11.53 2.93
N THR A 323 -31.50 -11.14 4.18
CA THR A 323 -32.44 -10.47 5.08
C THR A 323 -32.90 -9.11 4.55
N LYS A 324 -32.05 -8.42 3.78
CA LYS A 324 -32.38 -7.10 3.22
C LYS A 324 -32.99 -7.17 1.82
N ALA A 325 -32.68 -8.20 1.03
CA ALA A 325 -33.12 -8.30 -0.36
C ALA A 325 -34.42 -9.11 -0.55
N PHE A 326 -34.75 -10.04 0.36
CA PHE A 326 -35.91 -10.92 0.24
C PHE A 326 -36.87 -10.75 1.42
N SER A 327 -38.17 -10.59 1.16
CA SER A 327 -39.20 -10.48 2.19
C SER A 327 -39.93 -11.82 2.41
N LYS A 328 -39.96 -12.27 3.67
CA LYS A 328 -40.48 -13.54 4.22
C LYS A 328 -39.62 -14.77 3.83
N GLU A 329 -39.09 -15.43 4.87
CA GLU A 329 -38.23 -16.63 4.89
C GLU A 329 -36.73 -16.48 4.57
N GLY A 330 -36.26 -15.38 3.98
CA GLY A 330 -34.82 -15.10 3.87
C GLY A 330 -34.03 -16.07 2.96
N GLU A 331 -34.72 -16.94 2.21
CA GLU A 331 -34.09 -17.81 1.23
C GLU A 331 -34.07 -17.16 -0.16
N CYS A 332 -32.90 -17.25 -0.80
CA CYS A 332 -32.71 -16.75 -2.16
C CYS A 332 -33.36 -17.73 -3.15
N PRO A 333 -34.26 -17.27 -4.04
CA PRO A 333 -34.83 -18.13 -5.08
C PRO A 333 -33.72 -18.80 -5.90
N PRO A 334 -33.82 -20.10 -6.26
CA PRO A 334 -32.74 -20.84 -6.95
C PRO A 334 -32.22 -20.14 -8.21
N GLY A 335 -33.10 -19.50 -8.98
CA GLY A 335 -32.74 -18.75 -10.20
C GLY A 335 -31.97 -17.44 -9.96
N LEU A 336 -31.89 -16.96 -8.72
CA LEU A 336 -31.21 -15.71 -8.34
C LEU A 336 -29.91 -15.94 -7.56
N VAL A 337 -29.59 -17.17 -7.14
CA VAL A 337 -28.41 -17.47 -6.31
C VAL A 337 -27.13 -16.96 -6.97
N GLU A 338 -26.90 -17.34 -8.23
CA GLU A 338 -25.69 -16.96 -8.98
C GLU A 338 -25.49 -15.44 -9.08
N VAL A 339 -26.56 -14.70 -9.43
CA VAL A 339 -26.48 -13.24 -9.58
C VAL A 339 -26.37 -12.55 -8.21
N SER A 340 -27.03 -13.09 -7.18
CA SER A 340 -26.93 -12.59 -5.80
C SER A 340 -25.51 -12.73 -5.27
N GLU A 341 -24.88 -13.89 -5.46
CA GLU A 341 -23.51 -14.15 -5.05
C GLU A 341 -22.52 -13.28 -5.83
N SER A 342 -22.74 -13.05 -7.13
CA SER A 342 -21.93 -12.12 -7.93
C SER A 342 -22.03 -10.67 -7.43
N ILE A 343 -23.23 -10.20 -7.06
CA ILE A 343 -23.43 -8.87 -6.46
C ILE A 343 -22.75 -8.79 -5.10
N LEU A 344 -22.91 -9.82 -4.26
CA LEU A 344 -22.34 -9.87 -2.93
C LEU A 344 -20.81 -9.87 -2.94
N GLN A 345 -20.19 -10.55 -3.91
CA GLN A 345 -18.74 -10.51 -4.13
C GLN A 345 -18.25 -9.07 -4.36
N LYS A 346 -18.99 -8.24 -5.10
CA LYS A 346 -18.65 -6.82 -5.32
C LYS A 346 -18.80 -5.95 -4.07
N CYS A 347 -19.58 -6.37 -3.08
CA CYS A 347 -19.67 -5.69 -1.80
C CYS A 347 -18.48 -5.99 -0.88
N GLU A 348 -17.73 -7.08 -1.12
CA GLU A 348 -16.58 -7.52 -0.32
C GLU A 348 -16.83 -7.53 1.20
N GLY A 349 -18.04 -7.91 1.62
CA GLY A 349 -18.40 -7.96 3.04
C GLY A 349 -18.65 -6.60 3.71
N LEU A 350 -18.70 -5.49 2.96
CA LEU A 350 -18.99 -4.15 3.50
C LEU A 350 -20.48 -4.02 3.85
N PRO A 351 -20.87 -3.89 5.14
CA PRO A 351 -22.28 -3.86 5.56
C PRO A 351 -23.09 -2.76 4.87
N LEU A 352 -22.54 -1.54 4.75
CA LEU A 352 -23.22 -0.43 4.07
C LEU A 352 -23.63 -0.80 2.65
N GLY A 353 -22.70 -1.37 1.87
CA GLY A 353 -22.97 -1.79 0.49
C GLY A 353 -24.01 -2.89 0.41
N ILE A 354 -23.90 -3.90 1.29
CA ILE A 354 -24.83 -5.02 1.36
C ILE A 354 -26.26 -4.55 1.66
N ILE A 355 -26.41 -3.65 2.65
CA ILE A 355 -27.72 -3.16 3.08
C ILE A 355 -28.36 -2.30 2.01
N GLU A 356 -27.64 -1.34 1.43
CA GLU A 356 -28.20 -0.43 0.44
C GLU A 356 -28.54 -1.13 -0.88
N ILE A 357 -27.67 -2.02 -1.37
CA ILE A 357 -27.94 -2.80 -2.57
C ILE A 357 -29.07 -3.81 -2.32
N GLY A 358 -29.07 -4.48 -1.16
CA GLY A 358 -30.16 -5.38 -0.78
C GLY A 358 -31.50 -4.64 -0.71
N ARG A 359 -31.54 -3.46 -0.10
CA ARG A 359 -32.75 -2.60 -0.04
C ARG A 359 -33.22 -2.20 -1.43
N LEU A 360 -32.32 -1.77 -2.31
CA LEU A 360 -32.67 -1.43 -3.69
C LEU A 360 -33.25 -2.64 -4.44
N LEU A 361 -32.66 -3.82 -4.27
CA LEU A 361 -33.14 -5.05 -4.91
C LEU A 361 -34.47 -5.53 -4.34
N SER A 362 -34.75 -5.27 -3.06
CA SER A 362 -36.05 -5.59 -2.44
C SER A 362 -37.21 -4.84 -3.08
N SER A 363 -36.95 -3.65 -3.64
CA SER A 363 -37.95 -2.88 -4.40
C SER A 363 -38.09 -3.29 -5.87
N LYS A 364 -37.23 -4.20 -6.38
CA LYS A 364 -37.24 -4.66 -7.77
C LYS A 364 -37.95 -6.01 -7.89
N ALA A 365 -38.47 -6.30 -9.09
CA ALA A 365 -39.00 -7.62 -9.38
C ALA A 365 -37.90 -8.69 -9.24
N GLN A 366 -38.23 -9.83 -8.62
CA GLN A 366 -37.33 -10.97 -8.40
C GLN A 366 -37.10 -11.77 -9.71
N ARG A 367 -36.60 -11.11 -10.75
CA ARG A 367 -36.29 -11.70 -12.06
C ARG A 367 -34.78 -11.62 -12.31
N LYS A 368 -34.19 -12.72 -12.81
CA LYS A 368 -32.74 -12.82 -13.08
C LYS A 368 -32.23 -11.65 -13.93
N ASN A 369 -32.96 -11.27 -14.98
CA ASN A 369 -32.56 -10.19 -15.90
C ASN A 369 -32.46 -8.82 -15.21
N GLU A 370 -33.39 -8.48 -14.31
CA GLU A 370 -33.36 -7.18 -13.60
C GLU A 370 -32.16 -7.08 -12.65
N TRP A 371 -31.86 -8.17 -11.96
CA TRP A 371 -30.72 -8.27 -11.05
C TRP A 371 -29.40 -8.27 -11.82
N GLN A 372 -29.34 -8.97 -12.96
CA GLN A 372 -28.18 -8.95 -13.85
C GLN A 372 -27.93 -7.56 -14.43
N LYS A 373 -29.00 -6.84 -14.81
CA LYS A 373 -28.91 -5.44 -15.28
C LYS A 373 -28.36 -4.52 -14.19
N LEU A 374 -28.78 -4.67 -12.93
CA LEU A 374 -28.16 -3.93 -11.82
C LEU A 374 -26.69 -4.33 -11.64
N ASN A 375 -26.40 -5.64 -11.67
CA ASN A 375 -25.04 -6.15 -11.47
C ASN A 375 -24.06 -5.63 -12.54
N SER A 376 -24.49 -5.57 -13.81
CA SER A 376 -23.68 -5.03 -14.91
C SER A 376 -23.54 -3.51 -14.84
N ASN A 377 -24.58 -2.80 -14.36
CA ASN A 377 -24.66 -1.34 -14.37
C ASN A 377 -24.45 -0.69 -12.99
N LEU A 378 -23.89 -1.44 -12.03
CA LEU A 378 -23.74 -0.98 -10.65
C LEU A 378 -22.99 0.35 -10.54
N GLU A 379 -21.98 0.56 -11.39
CA GLU A 379 -21.23 1.82 -11.44
C GLU A 379 -22.10 3.01 -11.87
N SER A 380 -22.96 2.85 -12.88
CA SER A 380 -23.87 3.92 -13.31
C SER A 380 -24.98 4.19 -12.30
N GLU A 381 -25.44 3.16 -11.59
CA GLU A 381 -26.48 3.28 -10.55
C GLU A 381 -25.94 4.03 -9.33
N LEU A 382 -24.68 3.75 -8.93
CA LEU A 382 -23.96 4.51 -7.89
C LEU A 382 -23.82 6.00 -8.24
N ARG A 383 -23.69 6.34 -9.53
CA ARG A 383 -23.56 7.73 -10.01
C ARG A 383 -24.89 8.48 -10.04
N SER A 384 -25.98 7.78 -10.35
CA SER A 384 -27.28 8.41 -10.42
C SER A 384 -27.68 8.95 -9.04
N SER A 385 -28.44 10.04 -8.99
CA SER A 385 -29.11 10.50 -7.76
C SER A 385 -30.22 9.54 -7.27
N GLY A 386 -30.14 8.26 -7.66
CA GLY A 386 -31.04 7.18 -7.27
C GLY A 386 -30.64 6.53 -5.95
N GLY A 387 -31.08 5.29 -5.76
CA GLY A 387 -31.11 4.60 -4.46
C GLY A 387 -29.75 4.26 -3.82
N LEU A 388 -28.62 4.45 -4.50
CA LEU A 388 -27.27 4.13 -3.97
C LEU A 388 -26.38 5.35 -3.74
N SER A 389 -26.90 6.58 -3.91
CA SER A 389 -26.19 7.84 -3.68
C SER A 389 -25.59 7.94 -2.27
N ASN A 390 -26.28 7.43 -1.26
CA ASN A 390 -25.81 7.38 0.12
C ASN A 390 -24.48 6.61 0.29
N ILE A 391 -24.25 5.53 -0.48
CA ILE A 391 -22.97 4.81 -0.45
C ILE A 391 -21.85 5.76 -0.91
N MET A 392 -22.06 6.46 -2.01
CA MET A 392 -21.09 7.39 -2.57
C MET A 392 -20.81 8.54 -1.62
N GLU A 393 -21.84 9.13 -1.01
CA GLU A 393 -21.67 10.22 -0.02
C GLU A 393 -20.82 9.79 1.18
N VAL A 394 -21.10 8.61 1.76
CA VAL A 394 -20.35 8.08 2.91
C VAL A 394 -18.90 7.77 2.56
N LEU A 395 -18.64 7.20 1.38
CA LEU A 395 -17.29 6.86 0.93
C LEU A 395 -16.49 8.10 0.51
N SER A 396 -17.10 9.03 -0.23
CA SER A 396 -16.50 10.27 -0.71
C SER A 396 -16.06 11.18 0.44
N ALA A 397 -16.77 11.17 1.58
CA ALA A 397 -16.34 11.89 2.78
C ALA A 397 -14.92 11.50 3.24
N SER A 398 -14.51 10.23 3.04
CA SER A 398 -13.16 9.76 3.39
C SER A 398 -12.10 10.22 2.38
N TYR A 399 -12.47 10.41 1.12
CA TYR A 399 -11.60 10.98 0.08
C TYR A 399 -11.43 12.49 0.24
N ASN A 400 -12.51 13.21 0.54
CA ASN A 400 -12.49 14.67 0.67
C ASN A 400 -11.57 15.12 1.80
N ASP A 401 -11.45 14.32 2.86
CA ASP A 401 -10.56 14.55 4.01
C ASP A 401 -9.08 14.24 3.75
N LEU A 402 -8.74 13.63 2.61
CA LEU A 402 -7.34 13.37 2.31
C LEU A 402 -6.55 14.67 2.15
N PRO A 403 -5.33 14.74 2.68
CA PRO A 403 -4.36 15.76 2.28
C PRO A 403 -4.20 15.78 0.76
N TYR A 404 -4.04 16.97 0.19
CA TYR A 404 -3.95 17.16 -1.26
C TYR A 404 -2.94 16.24 -1.95
N HIS A 405 -1.75 16.11 -1.37
CA HIS A 405 -0.67 15.28 -1.92
C HIS A 405 -1.04 13.78 -1.99
N LEU A 406 -1.98 13.31 -1.17
CA LEU A 406 -2.48 11.92 -1.20
C LEU A 406 -3.63 11.70 -2.17
N LYS A 407 -4.40 12.74 -2.53
CA LYS A 407 -5.55 12.62 -3.43
C LYS A 407 -5.14 12.03 -4.79
N HIS A 408 -4.05 12.51 -5.40
CA HIS A 408 -3.52 11.96 -6.66
C HIS A 408 -3.00 10.54 -6.51
N CYS A 409 -2.28 10.23 -5.41
CA CYS A 409 -1.77 8.89 -5.14
C CYS A 409 -2.92 7.86 -5.00
N PHE A 410 -3.99 8.25 -4.31
CA PHE A 410 -5.17 7.40 -4.13
C PHE A 410 -6.00 7.26 -5.41
N LEU A 411 -6.26 8.35 -6.15
CA LEU A 411 -6.92 8.29 -7.45
C LEU A 411 -6.14 7.48 -8.48
N TYR A 412 -4.80 7.44 -8.38
CA TYR A 412 -3.97 6.60 -9.24
C TYR A 412 -4.36 5.12 -9.18
N MET A 413 -4.99 4.68 -8.07
CA MET A 413 -5.49 3.32 -7.95
C MET A 413 -6.61 3.00 -8.95
N SER A 414 -7.29 4.01 -9.52
CA SER A 414 -8.34 3.83 -10.54
C SER A 414 -7.80 3.28 -11.87
N ILE A 415 -6.48 3.37 -12.10
CA ILE A 415 -5.83 2.85 -13.32
C ILE A 415 -5.87 1.32 -13.33
N PHE A 416 -5.79 0.69 -12.17
CA PHE A 416 -5.72 -0.76 -12.07
C PHE A 416 -7.12 -1.39 -12.19
N PRO A 417 -7.25 -2.52 -12.91
CA PRO A 417 -8.51 -3.26 -12.95
C PRO A 417 -8.98 -3.70 -11.56
N ASP A 418 -10.28 -3.99 -11.44
CA ASP A 418 -10.85 -4.55 -10.22
C ASP A 418 -10.13 -5.87 -9.84
N ASN A 419 -9.93 -6.09 -8.55
CA ASN A 419 -9.19 -7.24 -8.02
C ASN A 419 -7.74 -7.40 -8.53
N CYS A 420 -7.09 -6.33 -8.99
CA CYS A 420 -5.67 -6.35 -9.38
C CYS A 420 -4.77 -5.74 -8.29
N PRO A 421 -4.39 -6.50 -7.24
CA PRO A 421 -3.54 -5.97 -6.18
C PRO A 421 -2.13 -5.69 -6.70
N VAL A 422 -1.57 -4.56 -6.27
CA VAL A 422 -0.30 -4.03 -6.76
C VAL A 422 0.79 -4.26 -5.72
N GLU A 423 1.99 -4.68 -6.17
CA GLU A 423 3.17 -4.75 -5.31
C GLU A 423 3.48 -3.36 -4.72
N ARG A 424 3.60 -3.26 -3.39
CA ARG A 424 3.89 -2.01 -2.67
C ARG A 424 5.03 -1.19 -3.28
N ARG A 425 6.18 -1.84 -3.52
CA ARG A 425 7.37 -1.20 -4.12
C ARG A 425 7.17 -0.78 -5.57
N ARG A 426 6.24 -1.41 -6.32
CA ARG A 426 5.91 -1.01 -7.69
C ARG A 426 5.06 0.26 -7.65
N LEU A 427 4.06 0.31 -6.76
CA LEU A 427 3.19 1.48 -6.62
C LEU A 427 3.98 2.76 -6.29
N ILE A 428 4.93 2.68 -5.35
CA ILE A 428 5.78 3.82 -4.97
C ILE A 428 6.63 4.31 -6.15
N ARG A 429 7.20 3.40 -6.96
CA ARG A 429 7.95 3.78 -8.17
C ARG A 429 7.08 4.47 -9.20
N LEU A 430 5.84 4.02 -9.36
CA LEU A 430 4.88 4.64 -10.26
C LEU A 430 4.52 6.05 -9.78
N TRP A 431 4.20 6.24 -8.51
CA TRP A 431 3.94 7.58 -7.95
C TRP A 431 5.15 8.52 -8.06
N THR A 432 6.36 7.99 -7.88
CA THR A 432 7.61 8.76 -8.08
C THR A 432 7.78 9.17 -9.55
N ALA A 433 7.54 8.24 -10.48
CA ALA A 433 7.64 8.50 -11.92
C ALA A 433 6.57 9.49 -12.44
N GLU A 434 5.36 9.46 -11.86
CA GLU A 434 4.32 10.48 -12.09
C GLU A 434 4.74 11.86 -11.59
N GLY A 435 5.56 11.91 -10.54
CA GLY A 435 5.91 13.13 -9.82
C GLY A 435 4.95 13.48 -8.69
N PHE A 436 4.12 12.54 -8.22
CA PHE A 436 3.28 12.73 -7.03
C PHE A 436 4.07 12.68 -5.72
N VAL A 437 5.26 12.11 -5.81
CA VAL A 437 6.17 11.93 -4.68
C VAL A 437 7.51 12.55 -5.05
N ILE A 438 7.91 13.54 -4.27
CA ILE A 438 9.14 14.33 -4.46
C ILE A 438 9.97 14.25 -3.17
N GLU A 439 11.29 14.29 -3.31
CA GLU A 439 12.24 14.30 -2.20
C GLU A 439 11.98 15.49 -1.27
N LYS A 440 11.97 15.24 0.06
CA LYS A 440 11.69 16.26 1.08
C LYS A 440 12.79 16.28 2.11
N GLY A 441 13.59 17.35 2.11
CA GLY A 441 14.72 17.51 3.02
C GLY A 441 15.73 16.37 2.84
N VAL A 442 15.88 15.54 3.87
CA VAL A 442 16.83 14.40 3.88
C VAL A 442 16.19 13.11 3.35
N LYS A 443 14.85 13.04 3.24
CA LYS A 443 14.13 11.83 2.84
C LYS A 443 14.13 11.63 1.32
N THR A 444 14.40 10.42 0.86
CA THR A 444 14.30 10.09 -0.57
C THR A 444 12.85 10.03 -1.03
N ALA A 445 12.61 10.14 -2.34
CA ALA A 445 11.25 10.01 -2.88
C ALA A 445 10.61 8.67 -2.49
N GLU A 446 11.37 7.58 -2.47
CA GLU A 446 10.85 6.27 -2.08
C GLU A 446 10.44 6.22 -0.60
N GLU A 447 11.12 6.95 0.29
CA GLU A 447 10.76 7.06 1.71
C GLU A 447 9.51 7.92 1.91
N VAL A 448 9.40 9.05 1.21
CA VAL A 448 8.18 9.86 1.20
C VAL A 448 6.98 9.06 0.65
N GLY A 449 7.20 8.27 -0.40
CA GLY A 449 6.17 7.41 -0.97
C GLY A 449 5.76 6.27 -0.04
N GLU A 450 6.68 5.75 0.76
CA GLU A 450 6.40 4.76 1.81
C GLU A 450 5.50 5.35 2.89
N GLU A 451 5.77 6.60 3.31
CA GLU A 451 4.93 7.35 4.27
C GLU A 451 3.52 7.60 3.72
N TYR A 452 3.42 8.04 2.46
CA TYR A 452 2.12 8.28 1.81
C TYR A 452 1.27 7.01 1.72
N LEU A 453 1.89 5.88 1.36
CA LEU A 453 1.19 4.60 1.30
C LEU A 453 0.75 4.13 2.70
N ASN A 454 1.61 4.29 3.71
CA ASN A 454 1.27 3.93 5.09
C ASN A 454 0.10 4.78 5.60
N GLU A 455 0.08 6.09 5.32
CA GLU A 455 -1.05 6.95 5.71
C GLU A 455 -2.36 6.50 5.04
N LEU A 456 -2.33 6.14 3.75
CA LEU A 456 -3.52 5.63 3.05
C LEU A 456 -4.02 4.28 3.62
N ILE A 457 -3.12 3.43 4.09
CA ILE A 457 -3.45 2.17 4.77
C ILE A 457 -4.01 2.45 6.17
N ASP A 458 -3.41 3.36 6.93
CA ASP A 458 -3.86 3.74 8.26
C ASP A 458 -5.24 4.42 8.23
N ARG A 459 -5.54 5.17 7.16
CA ARG A 459 -6.88 5.71 6.87
C ARG A 459 -7.89 4.66 6.38
N SER A 460 -7.48 3.39 6.29
CA SER A 460 -8.31 2.27 5.80
C SER A 460 -8.88 2.48 4.39
N LEU A 461 -8.20 3.29 3.55
CA LEU A 461 -8.59 3.53 2.16
C LEU A 461 -7.94 2.53 1.20
N ILE A 462 -6.74 2.07 1.55
CA ILE A 462 -6.01 1.00 0.87
C ILE A 462 -5.98 -0.23 1.79
N LYS A 463 -6.39 -1.38 1.25
CA LYS A 463 -6.36 -2.67 1.97
C LYS A 463 -5.07 -3.42 1.67
N ALA A 464 -4.63 -4.21 2.65
CA ALA A 464 -3.56 -5.18 2.47
C ALA A 464 -4.17 -6.48 1.91
N ASN A 465 -3.85 -6.80 0.65
CA ASN A 465 -4.31 -8.05 0.01
C ASN A 465 -3.40 -9.22 0.33
N GLU A 466 -2.11 -8.97 0.53
CA GLU A 466 -1.10 -9.98 0.86
C GLU A 466 -0.12 -9.36 1.85
N MET A 467 0.11 -10.01 2.98
CA MET A 467 1.09 -9.60 3.98
C MET A 467 2.45 -10.25 3.68
N ASP A 468 3.54 -9.53 3.91
CA ASP A 468 4.87 -10.13 4.01
C ASP A 468 5.05 -10.68 5.44
N PHE A 469 6.10 -11.48 5.64
CA PHE A 469 6.50 -12.08 6.92
C PHE A 469 6.67 -11.08 8.08
N ASP A 470 7.01 -9.83 7.80
CA ASP A 470 7.21 -8.75 8.77
C ASP A 470 5.90 -8.03 9.13
N GLU A 471 4.75 -8.62 8.75
CA GLU A 471 3.42 -8.05 8.87
C GLU A 471 3.23 -6.73 8.10
N ARG A 472 4.11 -6.42 7.15
CA ARG A 472 3.90 -5.28 6.24
C ARG A 472 3.13 -5.72 5.01
N PRO A 473 2.21 -4.89 4.48
CA PRO A 473 1.51 -5.20 3.23
C PRO A 473 2.49 -5.34 2.06
N LYS A 474 2.57 -6.55 1.49
CA LYS A 474 3.37 -6.87 0.30
C LYS A 474 2.65 -6.46 -0.97
N LYS A 475 1.35 -6.76 -1.05
CA LYS A 475 0.46 -6.28 -2.10
C LYS A 475 -0.71 -5.53 -1.49
N VAL A 476 -1.07 -4.44 -2.15
CA VAL A 476 -2.10 -3.51 -1.73
C VAL A 476 -3.14 -3.32 -2.82
N GLY A 477 -4.35 -2.97 -2.43
CA GLY A 477 -5.47 -2.75 -3.34
C GLY A 477 -6.53 -1.87 -2.69
N VAL A 478 -7.62 -1.64 -3.40
CA VAL A 478 -8.76 -0.86 -2.92
C VAL A 478 -9.96 -1.79 -2.81
N HIS A 479 -10.84 -1.54 -1.84
CA HIS A 479 -12.11 -2.26 -1.75
C HIS A 479 -12.99 -1.98 -2.97
N SER A 480 -13.74 -2.96 -3.49
CA SER A 480 -14.45 -2.83 -4.76
C SER A 480 -15.42 -1.63 -4.83
N LEU A 481 -16.22 -1.37 -3.78
CA LEU A 481 -17.11 -0.18 -3.74
C LEU A 481 -16.34 1.14 -3.67
N MET A 482 -15.21 1.16 -2.97
CA MET A 482 -14.31 2.32 -2.95
C MET A 482 -13.63 2.53 -4.31
N LEU A 483 -13.31 1.44 -5.03
CA LEU A 483 -12.81 1.50 -6.40
C LEU A 483 -13.87 2.13 -7.33
N LYS A 484 -15.15 1.74 -7.21
CA LYS A 484 -16.24 2.39 -7.97
C LYS A 484 -16.37 3.88 -7.64
N MET A 485 -16.19 4.26 -6.38
CA MET A 485 -16.17 5.67 -5.97
C MET A 485 -15.04 6.44 -6.67
N ILE A 486 -13.79 5.98 -6.56
CA ILE A 486 -12.66 6.68 -7.19
C ILE A 486 -12.73 6.67 -8.72
N LEU A 487 -13.37 5.68 -9.35
CA LEU A 487 -13.64 5.67 -10.78
C LEU A 487 -14.61 6.78 -11.18
N SER A 488 -15.66 7.03 -10.39
CA SER A 488 -16.56 8.18 -10.60
C SER A 488 -15.80 9.50 -10.51
N VAL A 489 -15.05 9.69 -9.42
CA VAL A 489 -14.25 10.91 -9.21
C VAL A 489 -13.24 11.09 -10.35
N SER A 490 -12.54 10.03 -10.75
CA SER A 490 -11.57 10.07 -11.85
C SER A 490 -12.21 10.51 -13.17
N ARG A 491 -13.45 10.11 -13.46
CA ARG A 491 -14.17 10.52 -14.67
C ARG A 491 -14.62 11.98 -14.61
N GLU A 492 -15.22 12.41 -13.50
CA GLU A 492 -15.68 13.78 -13.29
C GLU A 492 -14.55 14.80 -13.40
N GLU A 493 -13.35 14.36 -13.00
CA GLU A 493 -12.14 15.16 -12.94
C GLU A 493 -11.21 14.97 -14.13
N ASN A 494 -11.61 14.14 -15.11
CA ASN A 494 -10.79 13.77 -16.26
C ASN A 494 -9.36 13.35 -15.86
N PHE A 495 -9.23 12.63 -14.74
CA PHE A 495 -7.94 12.23 -14.17
C PHE A 495 -7.31 11.06 -14.94
N CYS A 496 -8.12 10.06 -15.29
CA CYS A 496 -7.74 8.89 -16.07
C CYS A 496 -8.88 8.47 -17.01
N SER A 497 -8.54 8.17 -18.27
CA SER A 497 -9.42 7.54 -19.24
C SER A 497 -9.19 6.03 -19.21
N ILE A 498 -10.26 5.26 -19.02
CA ILE A 498 -10.20 3.80 -18.90
C ILE A 498 -10.99 3.21 -20.07
N CYS A 499 -10.34 2.36 -20.85
CA CYS A 499 -10.92 1.68 -21.99
C CYS A 499 -11.22 0.22 -21.63
N THR A 500 -12.50 -0.13 -21.58
CA THR A 500 -13.03 -1.46 -21.26
C THR A 500 -13.87 -2.07 -22.39
N GLY A 501 -14.01 -1.37 -23.53
CA GLY A 501 -14.77 -1.79 -24.69
C GLY A 501 -14.44 -0.96 -25.94
N PRO A 502 -14.84 -1.42 -27.13
CA PRO A 502 -14.32 -0.94 -28.42
C PRO A 502 -14.71 0.50 -28.81
N GLU A 503 -15.46 1.23 -27.98
CA GLU A 503 -15.90 2.60 -28.23
C GLU A 503 -14.79 3.64 -28.01
N ARG A 504 -14.66 4.59 -28.96
CA ARG A 504 -13.39 5.27 -29.29
C ARG A 504 -13.41 6.79 -29.16
N ASN A 505 -13.85 7.32 -28.02
CA ASN A 505 -13.80 8.76 -27.79
C ASN A 505 -12.78 9.10 -26.70
N LEU A 506 -11.49 8.92 -27.02
CA LEU A 506 -10.41 9.45 -26.18
C LEU A 506 -10.25 10.94 -26.43
N SER A 507 -10.24 11.71 -25.35
CA SER A 507 -10.01 13.15 -25.41
C SER A 507 -8.53 13.43 -25.68
N GLU A 508 -8.23 14.45 -26.49
CA GLU A 508 -6.86 14.95 -26.64
C GLU A 508 -6.28 15.48 -25.32
N LYS A 509 -7.15 15.81 -24.34
CA LYS A 509 -6.78 16.22 -22.99
C LYS A 509 -6.49 15.04 -22.05
N THR A 510 -6.64 13.79 -22.50
CA THR A 510 -6.38 12.61 -21.67
C THR A 510 -4.93 12.61 -21.20
N ARG A 511 -4.72 12.56 -19.87
CA ARG A 511 -3.38 12.51 -19.27
C ARG A 511 -2.92 11.11 -18.91
N ARG A 512 -3.86 10.25 -18.51
CA ARG A 512 -3.58 8.88 -18.11
C ARG A 512 -4.54 7.96 -18.83
N LEU A 513 -3.98 6.94 -19.46
CA LEU A 513 -4.70 5.98 -20.25
C LEU A 513 -4.49 4.58 -19.65
N SER A 514 -5.59 3.91 -19.31
CA SER A 514 -5.59 2.51 -18.88
C SER A 514 -6.42 1.69 -19.85
N ILE A 515 -5.77 0.72 -20.49
CA ILE A 515 -6.40 -0.18 -21.45
C ILE A 515 -6.56 -1.54 -20.80
N GLN A 516 -7.81 -2.01 -20.72
CA GLN A 516 -8.14 -3.30 -20.10
C GLN A 516 -8.68 -4.31 -21.12
N GLU A 517 -8.84 -3.91 -22.39
CA GLU A 517 -9.22 -4.77 -23.51
C GLU A 517 -8.06 -5.64 -23.99
N GLU A 518 -8.37 -6.77 -24.64
CA GLU A 518 -7.36 -7.68 -25.16
C GLU A 518 -6.51 -7.05 -26.26
N ASP A 519 -7.10 -6.63 -27.37
CA ASP A 519 -6.40 -5.94 -28.47
C ASP A 519 -6.67 -4.44 -28.45
N PHE A 520 -5.63 -3.61 -28.62
CA PHE A 520 -5.80 -2.16 -28.65
C PHE A 520 -4.77 -1.46 -29.54
N ASP A 521 -5.26 -0.64 -30.47
CA ASP A 521 -4.45 0.16 -31.38
C ASP A 521 -4.58 1.64 -31.05
N VAL A 522 -3.53 2.24 -30.47
CA VAL A 522 -3.50 3.69 -30.19
C VAL A 522 -2.78 4.40 -31.31
N SER A 523 -3.43 4.44 -32.46
CA SER A 523 -3.00 5.23 -33.62
C SER A 523 -3.43 6.69 -33.54
N GLN A 524 -4.36 7.03 -32.64
CA GLN A 524 -4.77 8.42 -32.38
C GLN A 524 -3.64 9.21 -31.73
N ASP A 525 -3.48 10.46 -32.17
CA ASP A 525 -2.57 11.41 -31.55
C ASP A 525 -3.11 11.89 -30.20
N LEU A 526 -2.39 11.56 -29.12
CA LEU A 526 -2.74 11.92 -27.75
C LEU A 526 -1.58 12.68 -27.08
N PRO A 527 -1.38 13.97 -27.43
CA PRO A 527 -0.18 14.72 -27.08
C PRO A 527 -0.02 14.97 -25.58
N CYS A 528 -1.13 14.96 -24.82
CA CYS A 528 -1.16 15.23 -23.38
C CYS A 528 -0.93 13.99 -22.51
N VAL A 529 -0.84 12.79 -23.10
CA VAL A 529 -0.73 11.55 -22.34
C VAL A 529 0.66 11.44 -21.70
N ARG A 530 0.63 11.22 -20.38
CA ARG A 530 1.81 11.04 -19.52
C ARG A 530 1.96 9.63 -19.00
N THR A 531 0.85 8.89 -18.99
CA THR A 531 0.77 7.56 -18.39
C THR A 531 0.00 6.65 -19.31
N PHE A 532 0.59 5.52 -19.64
CA PHE A 532 -0.02 4.51 -20.49
C PHE A 532 0.13 3.14 -19.84
N PHE A 533 -1.00 2.52 -19.51
CA PHE A 533 -1.07 1.14 -19.05
C PHE A 533 -1.82 0.28 -20.04
N SER A 534 -1.27 -0.90 -20.32
CA SER A 534 -2.02 -2.00 -20.92
C SER A 534 -2.05 -3.19 -19.97
N PHE A 535 -3.27 -3.63 -19.68
CA PHE A 535 -3.57 -4.84 -18.94
C PHE A 535 -4.08 -5.97 -19.87
N GLY A 536 -4.34 -5.63 -21.13
CA GLY A 536 -4.71 -6.57 -22.19
C GLY A 536 -3.61 -7.57 -22.51
N LYS A 537 -4.02 -8.76 -22.96
CA LYS A 537 -3.10 -9.83 -23.41
C LYS A 537 -2.86 -9.84 -24.91
N GLY A 538 -3.54 -8.98 -25.67
CA GLY A 538 -3.43 -8.87 -27.12
C GLY A 538 -2.40 -7.84 -27.55
N LYS A 539 -2.43 -7.51 -28.84
CA LYS A 539 -1.45 -6.64 -29.48
C LYS A 539 -1.71 -5.19 -29.11
N VAL A 540 -0.66 -4.50 -28.66
CA VAL A 540 -0.68 -3.07 -28.37
C VAL A 540 0.16 -2.35 -29.41
N LYS A 541 -0.45 -1.44 -30.16
CA LYS A 541 0.28 -0.48 -30.99
C LYS A 541 0.32 0.88 -30.30
N ILE A 542 1.53 1.41 -30.18
CA ILE A 542 1.80 2.73 -29.60
C ILE A 542 2.04 3.68 -30.77
N GLY A 543 1.18 4.69 -30.92
CA GLY A 543 1.34 5.77 -31.88
C GLY A 543 2.60 6.60 -31.64
N SER A 544 2.94 7.46 -32.60
CA SER A 544 4.19 8.23 -32.60
C SER A 544 4.14 9.51 -31.74
N ASN A 545 2.96 9.95 -31.28
CA ASN A 545 2.77 11.27 -30.66
C ASN A 545 2.49 11.23 -29.14
N PHE A 546 3.30 10.46 -28.39
CA PHE A 546 3.29 10.41 -26.91
C PHE A 546 4.45 11.22 -26.29
N LYS A 547 4.64 12.46 -26.74
CA LYS A 547 5.84 13.26 -26.40
C LYS A 547 5.99 13.52 -24.89
N LEU A 548 4.88 13.59 -24.16
CA LEU A 548 4.85 13.88 -22.72
C LEU A 548 4.85 12.63 -21.82
N LEU A 549 5.03 11.44 -22.41
CA LEU A 549 4.94 10.18 -21.66
C LEU A 549 6.07 10.04 -20.63
N LYS A 550 5.68 9.82 -19.37
CA LYS A 550 6.55 9.57 -18.21
C LYS A 550 6.47 8.11 -17.76
N VAL A 551 5.32 7.47 -17.90
CA VAL A 551 5.08 6.09 -17.46
C VAL A 551 4.52 5.27 -18.61
N LEU A 552 5.24 4.21 -18.98
CA LEU A 552 4.78 3.20 -19.93
C LEU A 552 4.84 1.82 -19.29
N ASP A 553 3.68 1.20 -19.10
CA ASP A 553 3.56 -0.16 -18.60
C ASP A 553 2.70 -1.00 -19.56
N ILE A 554 3.38 -1.83 -20.35
CA ILE A 554 2.76 -2.74 -21.33
C ILE A 554 3.11 -4.19 -20.98
N GLN A 555 3.10 -4.48 -19.69
CA GLN A 555 3.39 -5.81 -19.17
C GLN A 555 2.44 -6.87 -19.74
N GLY A 556 2.93 -8.09 -19.91
CA GLY A 556 2.12 -9.23 -20.36
C GLY A 556 1.72 -9.20 -21.84
N THR A 557 2.10 -8.15 -22.57
CA THR A 557 1.85 -8.06 -24.01
C THR A 557 2.73 -9.05 -24.79
N PRO A 558 2.25 -9.57 -25.95
CA PRO A 558 2.98 -10.55 -26.75
C PRO A 558 4.09 -9.90 -27.58
N LEU A 559 5.00 -9.18 -26.93
CA LEU A 559 6.15 -8.52 -27.55
C LEU A 559 7.35 -9.48 -27.63
N GLU A 560 7.86 -9.69 -28.84
CA GLU A 560 9.09 -10.44 -29.08
C GLU A 560 10.32 -9.53 -29.24
N GLU A 561 10.09 -8.32 -29.74
CA GLU A 561 11.12 -7.30 -29.94
C GLU A 561 10.85 -6.05 -29.10
N PHE A 562 11.91 -5.31 -28.82
CA PHE A 562 11.80 -4.04 -28.13
C PHE A 562 11.13 -2.98 -29.04
N PRO A 563 10.00 -2.37 -28.65
CA PRO A 563 9.28 -1.44 -29.51
C PRO A 563 10.14 -0.23 -29.90
N ARG A 564 10.28 0.02 -31.22
CA ARG A 564 11.15 1.08 -31.75
C ARG A 564 10.72 2.48 -31.32
N VAL A 565 9.42 2.70 -31.12
CA VAL A 565 8.82 4.00 -30.72
C VAL A 565 9.31 4.46 -29.34
N ILE A 566 9.69 3.54 -28.46
CA ILE A 566 10.09 3.87 -27.07
C ILE A 566 11.31 4.80 -27.04
N LYS A 567 12.22 4.70 -28.02
CA LYS A 567 13.42 5.54 -28.08
C LYS A 567 13.08 7.04 -28.20
N ASP A 568 11.90 7.37 -28.73
CA ASP A 568 11.47 8.74 -29.00
C ASP A 568 10.74 9.37 -27.79
N LEU A 569 10.53 8.59 -26.71
CA LEU A 569 9.84 9.00 -25.48
C LEU A 569 10.82 9.61 -24.46
N LEU A 570 11.42 10.75 -24.79
CA LEU A 570 12.56 11.32 -24.06
C LEU A 570 12.27 11.77 -22.61
N LEU A 571 10.99 11.90 -22.22
CA LEU A 571 10.55 12.22 -20.85
C LEU A 571 10.24 10.99 -20.00
N LEU A 572 10.39 9.78 -20.57
CA LEU A 572 10.04 8.53 -19.91
C LEU A 572 10.90 8.33 -18.65
N ARG A 573 10.21 8.08 -17.52
CA ARG A 573 10.81 7.80 -16.21
C ARG A 573 10.60 6.36 -15.78
N TYR A 574 9.49 5.75 -16.18
CA TYR A 574 9.17 4.36 -15.87
C TYR A 574 8.83 3.59 -17.15
N LEU A 575 9.55 2.49 -17.37
CA LEU A 575 9.28 1.54 -18.43
C LEU A 575 9.15 0.13 -17.86
N SER A 576 7.99 -0.49 -18.09
CA SER A 576 7.75 -1.90 -17.76
C SER A 576 7.37 -2.67 -19.02
N LEU A 577 8.20 -3.65 -19.35
CA LEU A 577 7.97 -4.69 -20.36
C LEU A 577 7.96 -6.07 -19.68
N ARG A 578 7.54 -6.10 -18.41
CA ARG A 578 7.49 -7.32 -17.61
C ARG A 578 6.60 -8.38 -18.27
N ASN A 579 6.92 -9.66 -18.11
CA ASN A 579 6.13 -10.78 -18.64
C ASN A 579 5.96 -10.72 -20.17
N THR A 580 6.96 -10.24 -20.91
CA THR A 580 6.99 -10.23 -22.38
C THR A 580 8.06 -11.20 -22.90
N ASN A 581 8.07 -11.50 -24.21
CA ASN A 581 9.05 -12.41 -24.82
C ASN A 581 10.31 -11.69 -25.35
N ILE A 582 10.55 -10.44 -24.92
CA ILE A 582 11.68 -9.63 -25.38
C ILE A 582 13.02 -10.30 -25.04
N ARG A 583 13.88 -10.42 -26.05
CA ARG A 583 15.19 -11.11 -25.95
C ARG A 583 16.37 -10.16 -25.79
N SER A 584 16.25 -8.92 -26.23
CA SER A 584 17.36 -7.96 -26.23
C SER A 584 16.92 -6.53 -26.01
N ILE A 585 17.83 -5.72 -25.46
CA ILE A 585 17.66 -4.28 -25.28
C ILE A 585 18.40 -3.57 -26.43
N PRO A 586 17.76 -2.60 -27.12
CA PRO A 586 18.38 -1.89 -28.25
C PRO A 586 19.50 -0.95 -27.79
N ARG A 587 20.43 -0.64 -28.72
CA ARG A 587 21.54 0.29 -28.44
C ARG A 587 21.10 1.73 -28.25
N ASN A 588 20.00 2.13 -28.88
CA ASN A 588 19.44 3.49 -28.84
C ASN A 588 18.67 3.80 -27.54
N LEU A 589 18.67 2.90 -26.54
CA LEU A 589 18.05 3.19 -25.24
C LEU A 589 18.79 4.32 -24.49
N SER A 590 20.03 4.64 -24.88
CA SER A 590 20.85 5.70 -24.27
C SER A 590 20.19 7.07 -24.22
N ASP A 591 19.24 7.34 -25.11
CA ASP A 591 18.62 8.66 -25.30
C ASP A 591 17.55 8.95 -24.23
N LEU A 592 17.15 7.93 -23.45
CA LEU A 592 16.16 8.05 -22.38
C LEU A 592 16.78 8.56 -21.06
N HIS A 593 17.39 9.74 -21.09
CA HIS A 593 18.15 10.32 -19.96
C HIS A 593 17.31 10.54 -18.68
N HIS A 594 15.98 10.49 -18.78
CA HIS A 594 15.05 10.62 -17.65
C HIS A 594 14.64 9.30 -17.00
N LEU A 595 15.05 8.15 -17.56
CA LEU A 595 14.58 6.85 -17.10
C LEU A 595 15.08 6.52 -15.68
N GLU A 596 14.16 6.30 -14.76
CA GLU A 596 14.40 5.97 -13.36
C GLU A 596 14.16 4.47 -13.09
N THR A 597 13.18 3.86 -13.76
CA THR A 597 12.85 2.43 -13.65
C THR A 597 12.81 1.73 -15.00
N LEU A 598 13.57 0.64 -15.12
CA LEU A 598 13.47 -0.32 -16.22
C LEU A 598 13.11 -1.71 -15.66
N ASP A 599 11.85 -2.10 -15.83
CA ASP A 599 11.31 -3.41 -15.43
C ASP A 599 11.21 -4.36 -16.64
N LEU A 600 12.12 -5.34 -16.68
CA LEU A 600 12.19 -6.42 -17.66
C LEU A 600 12.09 -7.79 -16.97
N LYS A 601 11.42 -7.87 -15.82
CA LYS A 601 11.18 -9.14 -15.14
C LYS A 601 10.38 -10.10 -16.02
N GLN A 602 10.68 -11.38 -15.91
CA GLN A 602 10.05 -12.45 -16.70
C GLN A 602 10.15 -12.24 -18.22
N THR A 603 11.18 -11.51 -18.67
CA THR A 603 11.55 -11.44 -20.09
C THR A 603 12.63 -12.46 -20.44
N LEU A 604 12.93 -12.61 -21.73
CA LEU A 604 14.00 -13.46 -22.23
C LEU A 604 15.37 -12.73 -22.29
N VAL A 605 15.47 -11.52 -21.74
CA VAL A 605 16.70 -10.72 -21.74
C VAL A 605 17.76 -11.37 -20.85
N THR A 606 18.91 -11.71 -21.44
CA THR A 606 20.06 -12.31 -20.72
C THR A 606 21.28 -11.41 -20.64
N LYS A 607 21.34 -10.33 -21.43
CA LYS A 607 22.47 -9.41 -21.51
C LYS A 607 21.97 -7.97 -21.55
N VAL A 608 22.52 -7.11 -20.70
CA VAL A 608 22.24 -5.67 -20.70
C VAL A 608 23.37 -4.94 -21.43
N PRO A 609 23.08 -4.13 -22.47
CA PRO A 609 24.09 -3.47 -23.28
C PRO A 609 24.73 -2.27 -22.55
N LYS A 610 25.89 -1.81 -23.04
CA LYS A 610 26.58 -0.62 -22.52
C LYS A 610 25.73 0.67 -22.61
N ALA A 611 24.72 0.71 -23.49
CA ALA A 611 23.81 1.85 -23.62
C ALA A 611 23.11 2.21 -22.30
N VAL A 612 22.81 1.22 -21.45
CA VAL A 612 22.21 1.44 -20.12
C VAL A 612 23.10 2.25 -19.19
N LEU A 613 24.42 2.30 -19.43
CA LEU A 613 25.34 3.10 -18.62
C LEU A 613 25.15 4.62 -18.79
N GLN A 614 24.43 5.07 -19.81
CA GLN A 614 24.10 6.48 -20.03
C GLN A 614 22.79 6.91 -19.39
N LEU A 615 22.07 5.99 -18.75
CA LEU A 615 20.86 6.26 -18.00
C LEU A 615 21.21 6.75 -16.59
N GLU A 616 21.76 7.95 -16.48
CA GLU A 616 22.33 8.46 -15.23
C GLU A 616 21.32 8.58 -14.08
N LYS A 617 20.02 8.76 -14.40
CA LYS A 617 18.92 8.83 -13.41
C LYS A 617 18.35 7.46 -13.03
N LEU A 618 18.87 6.37 -13.58
CA LEU A 618 18.33 5.03 -13.35
C LEU A 618 18.51 4.61 -11.89
N ARG A 619 17.39 4.35 -11.21
CA ARG A 619 17.31 3.89 -9.82
C ARG A 619 17.02 2.41 -9.72
N HIS A 620 16.26 1.85 -10.66
CA HIS A 620 15.82 0.46 -10.61
C HIS A 620 16.06 -0.25 -11.94
N LEU A 621 16.96 -1.23 -11.93
CA LEU A 621 17.20 -2.14 -13.05
C LEU A 621 16.73 -3.55 -12.64
N LEU A 622 15.58 -3.97 -13.16
CA LEU A 622 14.92 -5.22 -12.78
C LEU A 622 14.93 -6.19 -13.96
N VAL A 623 15.93 -7.06 -14.03
CA VAL A 623 16.09 -8.01 -15.13
C VAL A 623 16.33 -9.40 -14.57
N TYR A 624 15.30 -10.24 -14.54
CA TYR A 624 15.41 -11.66 -14.16
C TYR A 624 14.12 -12.39 -14.50
N ARG A 625 14.18 -13.71 -14.66
CA ARG A 625 13.00 -14.56 -14.81
C ARG A 625 13.07 -15.78 -13.91
N TYR A 626 11.90 -16.30 -13.55
CA TYR A 626 11.80 -17.58 -12.86
C TYR A 626 11.50 -18.67 -13.89
N ASN A 627 12.31 -19.72 -13.91
CA ASN A 627 12.07 -20.90 -14.72
C ASN A 627 11.65 -22.05 -13.79
N MET A 628 10.35 -22.30 -13.71
CA MET A 628 9.78 -23.35 -12.85
C MET A 628 10.04 -24.77 -13.39
N GLU A 629 10.39 -24.90 -14.67
CA GLU A 629 10.78 -26.18 -15.29
C GLU A 629 12.25 -26.54 -15.04
N SER A 630 13.06 -25.57 -14.59
CA SER A 630 14.46 -25.83 -14.24
C SER A 630 14.59 -26.57 -12.90
N ALA A 631 15.71 -27.26 -12.72
CA ALA A 631 16.07 -27.84 -11.43
C ALA A 631 15.97 -26.78 -10.30
N PRO A 632 15.62 -27.16 -9.06
CA PRO A 632 15.43 -26.22 -7.95
C PRO A 632 16.58 -25.22 -7.70
N PHE A 633 17.79 -25.60 -8.09
CA PHE A 633 18.96 -24.73 -8.02
C PHE A 633 18.97 -23.60 -9.08
N ASP A 634 18.45 -23.86 -10.28
CA ASP A 634 18.49 -22.93 -11.43
C ASP A 634 17.17 -22.20 -11.69
N ILE A 635 16.28 -22.16 -10.70
CA ILE A 635 14.96 -21.50 -10.79
C ILE A 635 15.10 -20.03 -11.21
N VAL A 636 16.14 -19.31 -10.77
CA VAL A 636 16.29 -17.89 -11.10
C VAL A 636 17.31 -17.72 -12.22
N ARG A 637 16.89 -17.12 -13.34
CA ARG A 637 17.80 -16.72 -14.42
C ARG A 637 18.06 -15.22 -14.33
N GLY A 638 19.31 -14.88 -14.00
CA GLY A 638 19.83 -13.52 -13.99
C GLY A 638 20.36 -13.04 -15.34
N PHE A 639 21.06 -11.90 -15.35
CA PHE A 639 21.56 -11.26 -16.56
C PHE A 639 23.03 -10.85 -16.47
N LYS A 640 23.69 -10.74 -17.64
CA LYS A 640 25.04 -10.20 -17.75
C LYS A 640 25.00 -8.67 -17.81
N ALA A 641 25.53 -8.02 -16.79
CA ALA A 641 25.65 -6.56 -16.72
C ALA A 641 26.88 -6.04 -17.52
N PRO A 642 26.85 -4.78 -17.98
CA PRO A 642 28.04 -4.12 -18.53
C PRO A 642 29.13 -3.95 -17.46
N LYS A 643 30.41 -4.06 -17.83
CA LYS A 643 31.55 -4.03 -16.89
C LYS A 643 31.60 -2.80 -15.97
N ARG A 644 31.10 -1.65 -16.44
CA ARG A 644 31.10 -0.38 -15.72
C ARG A 644 29.75 -0.07 -15.05
N ILE A 645 28.93 -1.07 -14.72
CA ILE A 645 27.62 -0.84 -14.09
C ILE A 645 27.70 0.02 -12.81
N GLY A 646 28.82 -0.05 -12.10
CA GLY A 646 29.14 0.81 -10.95
C GLY A 646 29.20 2.32 -11.23
N THR A 647 29.10 2.78 -12.49
CA THR A 647 29.00 4.21 -12.80
C THR A 647 27.60 4.78 -12.58
N LEU A 648 26.57 3.93 -12.46
CA LEU A 648 25.18 4.33 -12.22
C LEU A 648 24.96 4.66 -10.73
N LYS A 649 25.44 5.83 -10.29
CA LYS A 649 25.48 6.21 -8.87
C LYS A 649 24.11 6.31 -8.18
N ASN A 650 23.04 6.53 -8.95
CA ASN A 650 21.66 6.63 -8.45
C ASN A 650 20.97 5.28 -8.28
N LEU A 651 21.64 4.17 -8.63
CA LEU A 651 21.02 2.85 -8.64
C LEU A 651 20.73 2.37 -7.22
N GLN A 652 19.45 2.13 -6.95
CA GLN A 652 18.92 1.64 -5.67
C GLN A 652 18.55 0.15 -5.70
N THR A 653 18.29 -0.41 -6.88
CA THR A 653 17.96 -1.84 -7.03
C THR A 653 18.68 -2.46 -8.21
N LEU A 654 19.47 -3.49 -7.92
CA LEU A 654 20.16 -4.33 -8.89
C LEU A 654 20.00 -5.80 -8.48
N SER A 655 19.10 -6.52 -9.14
CA SER A 655 18.77 -7.91 -8.75
C SER A 655 19.26 -8.92 -9.77
N PHE A 656 19.87 -10.01 -9.29
CA PHE A 656 20.33 -11.18 -10.03
C PHE A 656 21.28 -10.88 -11.21
N VAL A 657 22.33 -10.09 -10.95
CA VAL A 657 23.44 -9.91 -11.88
C VAL A 657 24.36 -11.13 -11.86
N LYS A 658 24.72 -11.64 -13.03
CA LYS A 658 25.72 -12.70 -13.19
C LYS A 658 27.12 -12.18 -12.88
N ALA A 659 27.79 -12.76 -11.89
CA ALA A 659 29.17 -12.42 -11.54
C ALA A 659 30.17 -12.96 -12.56
N SER A 660 30.01 -14.22 -12.95
CA SER A 660 30.95 -14.96 -13.80
C SER A 660 30.51 -14.94 -15.28
N GLY A 661 31.47 -14.86 -16.20
CA GLY A 661 31.24 -15.07 -17.63
C GLY A 661 31.36 -16.55 -18.01
N GLN A 662 30.88 -16.94 -19.20
CA GLN A 662 31.04 -18.31 -19.75
C GLN A 662 32.51 -18.76 -19.92
N HIS A 663 33.49 -17.89 -19.73
CA HIS A 663 34.92 -18.22 -19.85
C HIS A 663 35.63 -17.98 -18.51
N ARG A 664 36.04 -19.07 -17.87
CA ARG A 664 36.81 -19.12 -16.61
C ARG A 664 38.17 -18.41 -16.66
N MET A 665 38.64 -17.98 -17.84
CA MET A 665 40.00 -17.46 -18.06
C MET A 665 40.12 -15.93 -18.16
N SER A 666 39.03 -15.16 -18.05
CA SER A 666 39.13 -13.70 -18.16
C SER A 666 39.45 -13.05 -16.80
N ARG A 667 40.76 -12.92 -16.50
CA ARG A 667 41.36 -12.24 -15.32
C ARG A 667 40.98 -10.74 -15.12
N GLN A 668 39.95 -10.23 -15.81
CA GLN A 668 39.52 -8.83 -15.77
C GLN A 668 38.00 -8.66 -15.60
N HIS A 669 37.40 -9.38 -14.65
CA HIS A 669 36.04 -9.10 -14.17
C HIS A 669 36.03 -7.85 -13.27
N ARG A 670 36.23 -6.66 -13.87
CA ARG A 670 36.15 -5.35 -13.17
C ARG A 670 34.73 -4.97 -12.68
N MET A 671 33.74 -5.84 -12.90
CA MET A 671 32.35 -5.57 -12.54
C MET A 671 32.13 -5.62 -11.02
N ILE A 672 32.50 -6.74 -10.36
CA ILE A 672 32.33 -6.91 -8.92
C ILE A 672 33.06 -5.81 -8.13
N PRO A 673 34.37 -5.55 -8.36
CA PRO A 673 35.05 -4.43 -7.68
C PRO A 673 34.42 -3.06 -7.97
N GLY A 674 33.77 -2.89 -9.13
CA GLY A 674 33.10 -1.64 -9.49
C GLY A 674 31.80 -1.41 -8.74
N LEU A 675 31.18 -2.45 -8.16
CA LEU A 675 29.93 -2.34 -7.40
C LEU A 675 30.08 -1.47 -6.16
N ARG A 676 31.29 -1.34 -5.60
CA ARG A 676 31.59 -0.49 -4.43
C ARG A 676 31.16 0.98 -4.58
N ASN A 677 31.00 1.44 -5.83
CA ASN A 677 30.60 2.80 -6.15
C ASN A 677 29.08 3.03 -6.07
N LEU A 678 28.28 1.96 -5.94
CA LEU A 678 26.82 2.00 -5.87
C LEU A 678 26.35 2.21 -4.42
N THR A 679 26.68 3.38 -3.85
CA THR A 679 26.43 3.68 -2.43
C THR A 679 24.94 3.85 -2.09
N GLN A 680 24.09 4.10 -3.08
CA GLN A 680 22.63 4.23 -2.94
C GLN A 680 21.88 2.90 -3.02
N LEU A 681 22.59 1.78 -3.17
CA LEU A 681 21.97 0.49 -3.42
C LEU A 681 21.26 -0.05 -2.17
N ARG A 682 19.94 -0.28 -2.29
CA ARG A 682 19.09 -0.85 -1.23
C ARG A 682 18.85 -2.35 -1.40
N LYS A 683 18.98 -2.87 -2.62
CA LYS A 683 18.86 -4.30 -2.92
C LYS A 683 19.88 -4.75 -3.95
N LEU A 684 20.68 -5.74 -3.57
CA LEU A 684 21.66 -6.41 -4.42
C LEU A 684 21.32 -7.90 -4.55
N GLY A 685 21.30 -8.40 -5.79
CA GLY A 685 21.28 -9.83 -6.07
C GLY A 685 22.40 -10.20 -7.02
N ILE A 686 23.23 -11.16 -6.64
CA ILE A 686 24.30 -11.73 -7.45
C ILE A 686 24.01 -13.21 -7.66
N VAL A 687 24.13 -13.66 -8.91
CA VAL A 687 24.02 -15.08 -9.27
C VAL A 687 25.30 -15.52 -9.98
N GLU A 688 25.51 -16.84 -10.01
CA GLU A 688 26.64 -17.45 -10.67
C GLU A 688 27.98 -16.92 -10.11
N LEU A 689 28.09 -16.75 -8.78
CA LEU A 689 29.31 -16.27 -8.10
C LEU A 689 30.34 -17.39 -7.98
N ALA A 690 31.47 -17.23 -8.67
CA ALA A 690 32.64 -18.08 -8.50
C ALA A 690 33.36 -17.77 -7.17
N ARG A 691 34.00 -18.77 -6.58
CA ARG A 691 34.69 -18.67 -5.29
C ARG A 691 35.70 -17.52 -5.28
N GLU A 692 36.51 -17.41 -6.34
CA GLU A 692 37.56 -16.38 -6.51
C GLU A 692 37.05 -14.91 -6.47
N HIS A 693 35.75 -14.69 -6.64
CA HIS A 693 35.14 -13.36 -6.59
C HIS A 693 34.46 -13.03 -5.25
N GLY A 694 34.36 -14.01 -4.34
CA GLY A 694 33.69 -13.86 -3.04
C GLY A 694 34.30 -12.75 -2.17
N VAL A 695 35.61 -12.80 -1.95
CA VAL A 695 36.35 -11.77 -1.19
C VAL A 695 36.19 -10.38 -1.80
N SER A 696 36.30 -10.27 -3.13
CA SER A 696 36.10 -8.99 -3.82
C SER A 696 34.66 -8.46 -3.69
N LEU A 697 33.67 -9.34 -3.61
CA LEU A 697 32.28 -8.97 -3.38
C LEU A 697 32.10 -8.43 -1.96
N CYS A 698 32.69 -9.08 -0.95
CA CYS A 698 32.66 -8.59 0.44
C CYS A 698 33.14 -7.14 0.53
N PHE A 699 34.34 -6.83 0.03
CA PHE A 699 34.88 -5.46 0.02
C PHE A 699 34.01 -4.45 -0.73
N SER A 700 33.25 -4.91 -1.73
CA SER A 700 32.34 -4.03 -2.47
C SER A 700 31.06 -3.74 -1.68
N ILE A 701 30.54 -4.73 -0.97
CA ILE A 701 29.33 -4.62 -0.15
C ILE A 701 29.57 -3.73 1.09
N GLU A 702 30.76 -3.77 1.69
CA GLU A 702 31.12 -2.89 2.82
C GLU A 702 31.00 -1.38 2.49
N LYS A 703 30.96 -1.01 1.21
CA LYS A 703 30.77 0.37 0.75
C LYS A 703 29.30 0.73 0.43
N MET A 704 28.35 -0.11 0.84
CA MET A 704 26.91 0.07 0.59
C MET A 704 26.14 0.28 1.90
N PRO A 705 26.18 1.48 2.51
CA PRO A 705 25.57 1.73 3.82
C PRO A 705 24.03 1.57 3.82
N ASN A 706 23.40 1.76 2.65
CA ASN A 706 21.95 1.71 2.50
C ASN A 706 21.41 0.32 2.11
N LEU A 707 22.21 -0.74 2.16
CA LEU A 707 21.81 -2.06 1.66
C LEU A 707 20.86 -2.77 2.64
N HIS A 708 19.60 -2.98 2.22
CA HIS A 708 18.56 -3.65 3.02
C HIS A 708 18.36 -5.12 2.64
N SER A 709 18.79 -5.53 1.45
CA SER A 709 18.60 -6.90 0.98
C SER A 709 19.78 -7.36 0.12
N LEU A 710 20.36 -8.49 0.52
CA LEU A 710 21.46 -9.15 -0.18
C LEU A 710 21.04 -10.58 -0.56
N ASN A 711 21.15 -10.91 -1.84
CA ASN A 711 20.99 -12.26 -2.36
C ASN A 711 22.26 -12.68 -3.10
N VAL A 712 22.86 -13.79 -2.70
CA VAL A 712 24.06 -14.34 -3.34
C VAL A 712 23.82 -15.81 -3.66
N THR A 713 23.99 -16.16 -4.93
CA THR A 713 23.95 -17.55 -5.42
C THR A 713 25.31 -17.94 -5.99
N SER A 714 25.83 -19.10 -5.58
CA SER A 714 27.08 -19.66 -6.10
C SER A 714 26.99 -19.99 -7.59
N LEU A 715 28.14 -20.33 -8.19
CA LEU A 715 28.22 -20.73 -9.59
C LEU A 715 27.40 -21.99 -9.88
N ASN A 716 27.47 -22.97 -8.99
CA ASN A 716 26.83 -24.28 -9.08
C ASN A 716 26.70 -24.89 -7.68
N LYS A 717 26.26 -26.15 -7.58
CA LYS A 717 26.03 -26.84 -6.30
C LYS A 717 27.32 -27.30 -5.62
N GLU A 718 28.45 -27.24 -6.30
CA GLU A 718 29.72 -27.79 -5.84
C GLU A 718 30.70 -26.69 -5.39
N GLU A 719 30.63 -25.51 -6.01
CA GLU A 719 31.57 -24.42 -5.78
C GLU A 719 31.12 -23.54 -4.60
N PRO A 720 31.92 -23.46 -3.52
CA PRO A 720 31.51 -22.77 -2.30
C PRO A 720 31.57 -21.25 -2.42
N LEU A 721 30.71 -20.59 -1.65
CA LEU A 721 30.68 -19.15 -1.46
C LEU A 721 31.73 -18.73 -0.41
N GLU A 722 32.72 -17.95 -0.84
CA GLU A 722 33.73 -17.36 0.05
C GLU A 722 33.29 -15.97 0.51
N LEU A 723 32.54 -15.90 1.62
CA LEU A 723 31.91 -14.67 2.11
C LEU A 723 32.35 -14.21 3.51
N ASP A 724 33.32 -14.89 4.12
CA ASP A 724 33.73 -14.62 5.52
C ASP A 724 34.65 -13.40 5.68
N ALA A 725 35.19 -12.86 4.57
CA ALA A 725 36.14 -11.75 4.58
C ALA A 725 35.53 -10.37 4.90
N MET A 726 34.25 -10.29 5.25
CA MET A 726 33.57 -9.02 5.52
C MET A 726 33.78 -8.59 6.97
N THR A 727 34.38 -7.41 7.16
CA THR A 727 34.70 -6.83 8.47
C THR A 727 33.63 -5.86 8.94
N ASN A 728 33.04 -5.09 8.02
CA ASN A 728 32.06 -4.05 8.30
C ASN A 728 30.78 -4.31 7.48
N PRO A 729 29.91 -5.23 7.94
CA PRO A 729 28.70 -5.55 7.21
C PRO A 729 27.74 -4.35 7.14
N PRO A 730 26.91 -4.23 6.09
CA PRO A 730 25.97 -3.12 5.96
C PRO A 730 24.99 -3.06 7.15
N PRO A 731 24.90 -1.93 7.87
CA PRO A 731 24.16 -1.85 9.12
C PRO A 731 22.65 -2.02 8.94
N LEU A 732 22.10 -1.59 7.79
CA LEU A 732 20.66 -1.63 7.51
C LEU A 732 20.20 -2.97 6.88
N LEU A 733 21.03 -4.02 6.92
CA LEU A 733 20.74 -5.27 6.21
C LEU A 733 19.65 -6.08 6.92
N GLN A 734 18.45 -6.07 6.34
CA GLN A 734 17.27 -6.77 6.89
C GLN A 734 17.06 -8.16 6.29
N ARG A 735 17.53 -8.43 5.07
CA ARG A 735 17.22 -9.67 4.33
C ARG A 735 18.47 -10.26 3.70
N LEU A 736 18.86 -11.44 4.16
CA LEU A 736 20.02 -12.18 3.66
C LEU A 736 19.59 -13.52 3.03
N TYR A 737 19.94 -13.71 1.76
CA TYR A 737 19.66 -14.94 1.02
C TYR A 737 20.96 -15.52 0.49
N LEU A 738 21.39 -16.66 1.02
CA LEU A 738 22.59 -17.37 0.56
C LEU A 738 22.17 -18.70 -0.07
N LYS A 739 22.62 -18.93 -1.31
CA LYS A 739 22.30 -20.12 -2.08
C LYS A 739 23.57 -20.74 -2.65
N GLY A 740 23.87 -21.97 -2.24
CA GLY A 740 25.08 -22.70 -2.60
C GLY A 740 25.98 -23.00 -1.40
N PRO A 741 26.97 -23.89 -1.58
CA PRO A 741 27.77 -24.41 -0.47
C PRO A 741 28.52 -23.29 0.26
N LEU A 742 28.69 -23.45 1.57
CA LEU A 742 29.48 -22.58 2.43
C LEU A 742 30.50 -23.45 3.16
N GLU A 743 31.80 -23.13 3.04
CA GLU A 743 32.83 -23.86 3.81
C GLU A 743 32.65 -23.65 5.31
N ARG A 744 32.25 -22.42 5.70
CA ARG A 744 31.90 -22.04 7.06
C ARG A 744 30.76 -21.02 7.04
N PHE A 745 30.06 -20.93 8.16
CA PHE A 745 29.03 -19.90 8.32
C PHE A 745 29.70 -18.52 8.49
N PRO A 746 29.31 -17.48 7.71
CA PRO A 746 29.98 -16.18 7.78
C PRO A 746 29.74 -15.48 9.13
N GLN A 747 30.82 -15.19 9.87
CA GLN A 747 30.71 -14.75 11.28
C GLN A 747 30.10 -13.36 11.45
N TRP A 748 30.27 -12.48 10.46
CA TRP A 748 29.68 -11.14 10.46
C TRP A 748 28.14 -11.16 10.51
N VAL A 749 27.48 -12.25 10.12
CA VAL A 749 26.01 -12.36 10.15
C VAL A 749 25.47 -12.24 11.58
N SER A 750 26.21 -12.74 12.58
CA SER A 750 25.82 -12.65 14.00
C SER A 750 25.81 -11.22 14.54
N SER A 751 26.46 -10.27 13.85
CA SER A 751 26.48 -8.84 14.23
C SER A 751 25.30 -8.02 13.65
N LEU A 752 24.44 -8.63 12.82
CA LEU A 752 23.36 -7.93 12.13
C LEU A 752 22.09 -7.82 12.99
N HIS A 753 22.05 -6.83 13.87
CA HIS A 753 20.92 -6.65 14.79
C HIS A 753 19.59 -6.37 14.08
N ASP A 754 19.60 -5.78 12.89
CA ASP A 754 18.40 -5.47 12.08
C ASP A 754 18.00 -6.60 11.11
N LEU A 755 18.68 -7.76 11.15
CA LEU A 755 18.36 -8.87 10.26
C LEU A 755 17.01 -9.50 10.60
N GLU A 756 16.02 -9.30 9.74
CA GLU A 756 14.67 -9.82 9.88
C GLU A 756 14.48 -11.19 9.23
N ARG A 757 15.21 -11.46 8.15
CA ARG A 757 15.08 -12.72 7.38
C ARG A 757 16.42 -13.25 6.93
N ILE A 758 16.65 -14.53 7.20
CA ILE A 758 17.75 -15.29 6.62
C ILE A 758 17.23 -16.55 5.94
N ARG A 759 17.72 -16.80 4.72
CA ARG A 759 17.48 -18.06 4.00
C ARG A 759 18.81 -18.65 3.56
N LEU A 760 19.09 -19.85 4.05
CA LEU A 760 20.24 -20.66 3.66
C LEU A 760 19.71 -21.80 2.79
N LYS A 761 20.22 -21.90 1.56
CA LYS A 761 19.77 -22.91 0.59
C LYS A 761 20.96 -23.64 -0.01
N TRP A 762 20.97 -24.98 0.01
CA TRP A 762 22.08 -25.80 -0.50
C TRP A 762 23.43 -25.39 0.12
N SER A 763 23.44 -25.06 1.40
CA SER A 763 24.60 -24.47 2.08
C SER A 763 25.61 -25.51 2.58
N SER A 764 25.20 -26.78 2.71
CA SER A 764 26.08 -27.88 3.10
C SER A 764 26.94 -27.61 4.34
N LEU A 765 26.41 -26.85 5.32
CA LEU A 765 27.14 -26.48 6.52
C LEU A 765 27.36 -27.71 7.42
N THR A 766 28.59 -27.89 7.89
CA THR A 766 28.95 -28.90 8.89
C THR A 766 28.74 -28.40 10.32
N GLU A 767 28.96 -27.10 10.54
CA GLU A 767 28.69 -26.41 11.80
C GLU A 767 27.20 -26.07 11.93
N ASN A 768 26.66 -26.12 13.16
CA ASN A 768 25.24 -25.85 13.40
C ASN A 768 24.93 -24.35 13.19
N PRO A 769 24.15 -23.97 12.16
CA PRO A 769 23.85 -22.56 11.87
C PRO A 769 23.00 -21.89 12.97
N ILE A 770 22.29 -22.67 13.79
CA ILE A 770 21.47 -22.15 14.89
C ILE A 770 22.32 -21.41 15.93
N ALA A 771 23.52 -21.91 16.20
CA ALA A 771 24.42 -21.31 17.20
C ALA A 771 24.78 -19.85 16.89
N ALA A 772 24.94 -19.53 15.60
CA ALA A 772 25.28 -18.20 15.12
C ALA A 772 24.06 -17.26 15.01
N LEU A 773 22.85 -17.82 14.87
CA LEU A 773 21.61 -17.07 14.59
C LEU A 773 20.75 -16.80 15.83
N GLN A 774 20.89 -17.63 16.87
CA GLN A 774 20.02 -17.64 18.06
C GLN A 774 19.98 -16.32 18.86
N ASN A 775 21.00 -15.47 18.75
CA ASN A 775 21.12 -14.20 19.46
C ASN A 775 20.63 -13.00 18.64
N LEU A 776 20.17 -13.18 17.41
CA LEU A 776 19.69 -12.09 16.57
C LEU A 776 18.35 -11.55 17.09
N PRO A 777 18.28 -10.27 17.52
CA PRO A 777 17.13 -9.75 18.27
C PRO A 777 15.89 -9.48 17.40
N ASN A 778 16.10 -9.23 16.10
CA ASN A 778 15.02 -8.88 15.16
C ASN A 778 14.73 -9.96 14.12
N LEU A 779 15.29 -11.17 14.26
CA LEU A 779 15.05 -12.25 13.30
C LEU A 779 13.60 -12.75 13.37
N ILE A 780 12.86 -12.62 12.27
CA ILE A 780 11.44 -12.99 12.12
C ILE A 780 11.29 -14.30 11.34
N GLU A 781 12.11 -14.51 10.30
CA GLU A 781 12.04 -15.70 9.46
C GLU A 781 13.42 -16.36 9.28
N LEU A 782 13.46 -17.67 9.53
CA LEU A 782 14.59 -18.55 9.29
C LEU A 782 14.18 -19.68 8.35
N GLN A 783 14.78 -19.74 7.17
CA GLN A 783 14.65 -20.88 6.26
C GLN A 783 15.99 -21.61 6.09
N LEU A 784 15.97 -22.92 6.31
CA LEU A 784 17.05 -23.86 6.04
C LEU A 784 16.56 -24.88 5.01
N LEU A 785 17.01 -24.76 3.75
CA LEU A 785 16.73 -25.72 2.68
C LEU A 785 18.01 -26.42 2.28
N ASP A 786 18.16 -27.71 2.57
CA ASP A 786 19.40 -28.46 2.28
C ASP A 786 20.65 -27.71 2.78
N ALA A 787 20.54 -27.11 3.97
CA ALA A 787 21.48 -26.11 4.46
C ALA A 787 22.54 -26.69 5.41
N TYR A 788 22.25 -27.81 6.06
CA TYR A 788 23.03 -28.35 7.18
C TYR A 788 23.16 -29.87 7.08
N THR A 789 24.37 -30.38 7.25
CA THR A 789 24.71 -31.81 7.12
C THR A 789 24.91 -32.51 8.48
N GLY A 790 24.76 -31.80 9.60
CA GLY A 790 24.84 -32.40 10.93
C GLY A 790 23.56 -33.16 11.31
N THR A 791 23.60 -33.87 12.44
CA THR A 791 22.53 -34.79 12.84
C THR A 791 21.51 -34.20 13.81
N GLN A 792 21.81 -33.06 14.43
CA GLN A 792 21.00 -32.47 15.50
C GLN A 792 20.93 -30.95 15.38
N LEU A 793 19.75 -30.39 15.69
CA LEU A 793 19.50 -28.95 15.82
C LEU A 793 19.01 -28.65 17.25
N ASP A 794 19.72 -27.74 17.92
CA ASP A 794 19.45 -27.35 19.30
C ASP A 794 19.02 -25.89 19.39
N PHE A 795 17.82 -25.65 19.91
CA PHE A 795 17.26 -24.33 20.19
C PHE A 795 17.27 -24.09 21.69
N ASN A 796 18.21 -23.25 22.13
CA ASN A 796 18.49 -23.01 23.54
C ASN A 796 17.46 -22.05 24.18
N SER A 797 17.30 -22.13 25.50
CA SER A 797 16.37 -21.31 26.28
C SER A 797 16.68 -19.81 26.16
N GLY A 798 15.63 -18.98 26.09
CA GLY A 798 15.75 -17.52 26.02
C GLY A 798 16.29 -16.96 24.69
N LYS A 799 16.29 -17.77 23.62
CA LYS A 799 16.79 -17.39 22.30
C LYS A 799 15.68 -17.20 21.26
N PHE A 800 16.03 -16.57 20.14
CA PHE A 800 15.11 -16.25 19.03
C PHE A 800 13.88 -15.43 19.47
N PRO A 801 14.07 -14.26 20.10
CA PRO A 801 13.00 -13.54 20.79
C PRO A 801 11.83 -13.10 19.89
N LYS A 802 12.07 -12.91 18.59
CA LYS A 802 11.05 -12.44 17.61
C LYS A 802 10.78 -13.40 16.45
N LEU A 803 11.34 -14.62 16.46
CA LEU A 803 11.18 -15.54 15.34
C LEU A 803 9.73 -16.02 15.25
N LYS A 804 9.08 -15.76 14.11
CA LYS A 804 7.69 -16.13 13.83
C LYS A 804 7.56 -17.30 12.87
N ILE A 805 8.49 -17.43 11.92
CA ILE A 805 8.46 -18.47 10.88
C ILE A 805 9.78 -19.24 10.89
N LEU A 806 9.67 -20.56 11.13
CA LEU A 806 10.78 -21.50 11.02
C LEU A 806 10.46 -22.52 9.92
N ASP A 807 11.33 -22.59 8.92
CA ASP A 807 11.12 -23.41 7.72
C ASP A 807 12.33 -24.33 7.48
N LEU A 808 12.14 -25.62 7.75
CA LEU A 808 13.16 -26.67 7.71
C LEU A 808 12.87 -27.64 6.57
N GLN A 809 13.65 -27.59 5.50
CA GLN A 809 13.41 -28.37 4.28
C GLN A 809 14.65 -29.17 3.89
N GLN A 810 14.44 -30.42 3.46
CA GLN A 810 15.50 -31.28 2.89
C GLN A 810 16.73 -31.41 3.80
N LEU A 811 16.55 -31.47 5.12
CA LEU A 811 17.65 -31.66 6.07
C LEU A 811 17.91 -33.16 6.28
N GLU A 812 18.43 -33.81 5.24
CA GLU A 812 18.49 -35.28 5.10
C GLU A 812 19.26 -35.99 6.22
N GLN A 813 20.23 -35.31 6.86
CA GLN A 813 21.05 -35.90 7.92
C GLN A 813 20.48 -35.71 9.33
N VAL A 814 19.54 -34.76 9.51
CA VAL A 814 19.01 -34.40 10.82
C VAL A 814 18.10 -35.52 11.34
N LYS A 815 18.44 -36.03 12.53
CA LYS A 815 17.73 -37.12 13.21
C LYS A 815 16.90 -36.61 14.39
N SER A 816 17.29 -35.48 14.99
CA SER A 816 16.65 -34.92 16.18
C SER A 816 16.66 -33.39 16.19
N ILE A 817 15.57 -32.81 16.68
CA ILE A 817 15.43 -31.38 16.94
C ILE A 817 15.07 -31.20 18.42
N MET A 818 15.86 -30.41 19.13
CA MET A 818 15.70 -30.13 20.55
C MET A 818 15.29 -28.67 20.74
N MET A 819 14.20 -28.44 21.45
CA MET A 819 13.70 -27.11 21.80
C MET A 819 13.62 -27.00 23.32
N GLU A 820 14.53 -26.22 23.91
CA GLU A 820 14.51 -25.96 25.35
C GLU A 820 13.33 -25.06 25.74
N GLU A 821 12.91 -25.17 27.00
CA GLU A 821 11.82 -24.36 27.52
C GLU A 821 12.13 -22.86 27.44
N GLY A 822 11.18 -22.06 26.97
CA GLY A 822 11.36 -20.62 26.76
C GLY A 822 12.16 -20.24 25.51
N THR A 823 12.49 -21.18 24.62
CA THR A 823 13.00 -20.86 23.27
C THR A 823 11.86 -20.53 22.31
N LEU A 824 12.16 -19.78 21.24
CA LEU A 824 11.21 -19.48 20.15
C LEU A 824 9.86 -18.89 20.66
N PRO A 825 9.87 -17.90 21.57
CA PRO A 825 8.67 -17.43 22.26
C PRO A 825 7.63 -16.79 21.35
N CYS A 826 7.97 -16.40 20.12
CA CYS A 826 7.02 -15.77 19.18
C CYS A 826 6.69 -16.67 17.97
N LEU A 827 7.06 -17.96 17.98
CA LEU A 827 6.92 -18.81 16.81
C LEU A 827 5.44 -19.05 16.49
N GLN A 828 5.01 -18.67 15.29
CA GLN A 828 3.63 -18.81 14.83
C GLN A 828 3.49 -19.92 13.78
N LYS A 829 4.52 -20.14 12.95
CA LYS A 829 4.50 -21.12 11.87
C LYS A 829 5.79 -21.95 11.84
N LEU A 830 5.62 -23.27 11.88
CA LEU A 830 6.69 -24.26 11.70
C LEU A 830 6.41 -25.09 10.45
N ILE A 831 7.34 -25.09 9.50
CA ILE A 831 7.29 -25.91 8.28
C ILE A 831 8.42 -26.94 8.36
N ILE A 832 8.09 -28.21 8.19
CA ILE A 832 9.08 -29.29 8.07
C ILE A 832 8.79 -30.08 6.80
N SER A 833 9.75 -30.11 5.87
CA SER A 833 9.58 -30.78 4.59
C SER A 833 10.74 -31.71 4.27
N ARG A 834 10.44 -32.92 3.78
CA ARG A 834 11.42 -33.83 3.17
C ARG A 834 12.64 -34.09 4.04
N CYS A 835 12.45 -34.25 5.35
CA CYS A 835 13.53 -34.57 6.29
C CYS A 835 13.51 -36.08 6.58
N SER A 836 14.11 -36.88 5.69
CA SER A 836 13.92 -38.34 5.64
C SER A 836 14.36 -39.10 6.91
N ARG A 837 15.36 -38.60 7.63
CA ARG A 837 15.88 -39.22 8.86
C ARG A 837 15.27 -38.69 10.16
N LEU A 838 14.45 -37.64 10.07
CA LEU A 838 13.74 -37.09 11.21
C LEU A 838 12.48 -37.91 11.48
N VAL A 839 12.64 -38.99 12.25
CA VAL A 839 11.55 -39.94 12.59
C VAL A 839 10.89 -39.63 13.93
N GLN A 840 11.50 -38.78 14.76
CA GLN A 840 10.96 -38.33 16.04
C GLN A 840 10.40 -36.92 15.92
N VAL A 841 9.25 -36.68 16.54
CA VAL A 841 8.69 -35.33 16.71
C VAL A 841 9.70 -34.47 17.49
N PRO A 842 9.93 -33.19 17.13
CA PRO A 842 10.84 -32.31 17.85
C PRO A 842 10.54 -32.29 19.36
N ARG A 843 11.56 -32.48 20.20
CA ARG A 843 11.36 -32.44 21.66
C ARG A 843 11.16 -31.01 22.11
N GLY A 844 10.13 -30.76 22.92
CA GLY A 844 9.77 -29.41 23.40
C GLY A 844 8.84 -28.64 22.48
N ILE A 845 8.36 -29.23 21.39
CA ILE A 845 7.36 -28.61 20.51
C ILE A 845 6.04 -28.30 21.25
N ASP A 846 5.72 -29.10 22.28
CA ASP A 846 4.58 -28.91 23.18
C ASP A 846 4.70 -27.69 24.10
N LYS A 847 5.88 -27.07 24.16
CA LYS A 847 6.14 -25.86 24.97
C LYS A 847 5.99 -24.56 24.18
N LEU A 848 5.70 -24.63 22.87
CA LEU A 848 5.68 -23.47 21.98
C LEU A 848 4.33 -22.75 21.96
N ILE A 849 3.94 -22.12 23.08
CA ILE A 849 2.61 -21.50 23.37
C ILE A 849 1.96 -20.62 22.29
N HIS A 850 2.74 -20.08 21.36
CA HIS A 850 2.26 -19.20 20.29
C HIS A 850 2.18 -19.87 18.90
N LEU A 851 2.52 -21.17 18.80
CA LEU A 851 2.53 -21.91 17.54
C LEU A 851 1.10 -22.12 17.04
N GLN A 852 0.78 -21.47 15.93
CA GLN A 852 -0.55 -21.50 15.32
C GLN A 852 -0.66 -22.57 14.23
N MET A 853 0.46 -22.85 13.54
CA MET A 853 0.46 -23.66 12.33
C MET A 853 1.70 -24.55 12.24
N LEU A 854 1.47 -25.86 12.10
CA LEU A 854 2.48 -26.86 11.77
C LEU A 854 2.17 -27.45 10.39
N GLU A 855 3.06 -27.23 9.43
CA GLU A 855 2.94 -27.80 8.07
C GLU A 855 4.03 -28.85 7.83
N LEU A 856 3.61 -30.05 7.45
CA LEU A 856 4.48 -31.19 7.17
C LEU A 856 4.36 -31.57 5.70
N TYR A 857 5.47 -31.69 4.98
CA TYR A 857 5.47 -32.05 3.56
C TYR A 857 6.40 -33.21 3.28
N ASP A 858 5.88 -34.29 2.72
CA ASP A 858 6.63 -35.51 2.34
C ASP A 858 7.52 -36.01 3.50
N MET A 859 6.95 -36.09 4.70
CA MET A 859 7.64 -36.52 5.93
C MET A 859 7.57 -38.05 6.12
N PRO A 860 8.54 -38.68 6.80
CA PRO A 860 8.51 -40.13 7.05
C PRO A 860 7.19 -40.57 7.71
N GLY A 861 6.59 -41.66 7.23
CA GLY A 861 5.31 -42.15 7.77
C GLY A 861 5.36 -42.46 9.27
N THR A 862 6.53 -42.84 9.81
CA THR A 862 6.76 -43.02 11.25
C THR A 862 6.67 -41.72 12.04
N PHE A 863 7.12 -40.59 11.48
CA PHE A 863 7.00 -39.26 12.07
C PHE A 863 5.52 -38.85 12.13
N VAL A 864 4.80 -38.98 11.01
CA VAL A 864 3.38 -38.62 10.89
C VAL A 864 2.51 -39.49 11.81
N THR A 865 2.77 -40.81 11.89
CA THR A 865 2.00 -41.73 12.75
C THR A 865 2.13 -41.37 14.24
N ARG A 866 3.31 -40.90 14.67
CA ARG A 866 3.54 -40.46 16.06
C ARG A 866 2.81 -39.16 16.40
N LEU A 867 2.46 -38.37 15.39
CA LEU A 867 1.59 -37.19 15.45
C LEU A 867 0.11 -37.51 15.25
N ARG A 868 -0.35 -38.77 15.22
CA ARG A 868 -1.80 -39.07 15.16
C ARG A 868 -2.36 -39.32 16.57
N LYS A 869 -3.68 -39.17 16.75
CA LYS A 869 -4.46 -39.37 18.00
C LYS A 869 -4.15 -40.66 18.80
N ASN A 870 -3.60 -41.70 18.17
CA ASN A 870 -3.22 -42.97 18.81
C ASN A 870 -1.72 -43.07 19.19
N GLY A 871 -0.90 -42.09 18.81
CA GLY A 871 0.50 -41.97 19.22
C GLY A 871 0.61 -41.24 20.56
N GLY A 872 1.26 -41.83 21.56
CA GLY A 872 1.30 -41.32 22.94
C GLY A 872 1.83 -39.88 23.14
N GLN A 873 2.44 -39.26 22.12
CA GLN A 873 2.93 -37.86 22.16
C GLN A 873 1.88 -36.83 21.70
N PHE A 874 0.86 -37.24 20.93
CA PHE A 874 -0.05 -36.30 20.26
C PHE A 874 -1.13 -35.69 21.16
N ARG A 875 -1.56 -36.40 22.23
CA ARG A 875 -2.60 -35.90 23.16
C ARG A 875 -2.26 -34.54 23.81
N ARG A 876 -0.97 -34.16 23.86
CA ARG A 876 -0.50 -32.86 24.37
C ARG A 876 -0.52 -31.73 23.33
N LEU A 877 -0.54 -32.04 22.04
CA LEU A 877 -0.41 -31.07 20.95
C LEU A 877 -1.76 -30.58 20.41
N ASP A 878 -2.80 -31.43 20.42
CA ASP A 878 -4.16 -31.08 19.95
C ASP A 878 -4.79 -29.88 20.68
N HIS A 879 -4.49 -29.72 21.97
CA HIS A 879 -5.04 -28.61 22.76
C HIS A 879 -4.26 -27.29 22.54
N HIS A 880 -3.13 -27.36 21.84
CA HIS A 880 -2.12 -26.32 21.82
C HIS A 880 -1.90 -25.73 20.41
N ILE A 881 -1.90 -26.55 19.36
CA ILE A 881 -1.62 -26.10 17.98
C ILE A 881 -2.92 -26.17 17.15
N PRO A 882 -3.54 -25.02 16.80
CA PRO A 882 -4.84 -24.99 16.13
C PRO A 882 -4.90 -25.64 14.75
N CYS A 883 -3.78 -25.65 14.01
CA CYS A 883 -3.76 -26.18 12.63
C CYS A 883 -2.52 -27.04 12.41
N ILE A 884 -2.73 -28.33 12.12
CA ILE A 884 -1.67 -29.28 11.78
C ILE A 884 -2.02 -29.91 10.43
N HIS A 885 -1.29 -29.51 9.38
CA HIS A 885 -1.48 -30.04 8.04
C HIS A 885 -0.32 -30.94 7.63
N SER A 886 -0.64 -32.12 7.13
CA SER A 886 0.31 -33.03 6.52
C SER A 886 0.00 -33.21 5.05
N TYR A 887 1.01 -33.07 4.20
CA TYR A 887 0.93 -33.24 2.76
C TYR A 887 1.87 -34.35 2.34
N ASN A 888 1.32 -35.46 1.83
CA ASN A 888 2.11 -36.54 1.24
C ASN A 888 1.72 -36.71 -0.23
N GLN A 889 2.69 -36.58 -1.13
CA GLN A 889 2.46 -36.73 -2.58
C GLN A 889 1.30 -35.86 -3.12
N GLY A 890 1.10 -34.68 -2.52
CA GLY A 890 0.06 -33.73 -2.92
C GLY A 890 -1.34 -33.97 -2.31
N GLN A 891 -1.54 -35.00 -1.49
CA GLN A 891 -2.77 -35.18 -0.72
C GLN A 891 -2.66 -34.48 0.65
N LEU A 892 -3.65 -33.64 0.97
CA LEU A 892 -3.78 -32.97 2.26
C LEU A 892 -4.48 -33.89 3.26
N GLU A 893 -3.82 -34.13 4.39
CA GLU A 893 -4.37 -34.76 5.59
C GLU A 893 -4.35 -33.72 6.71
N ASP A 894 -5.54 -33.31 7.18
CA ASP A 894 -5.68 -32.51 8.39
C ASP A 894 -5.54 -33.44 9.60
N LEU A 895 -4.55 -33.16 10.45
CA LEU A 895 -4.23 -33.99 11.61
C LEU A 895 -4.83 -33.44 12.91
N SER A 896 -5.50 -32.28 12.88
CA SER A 896 -6.07 -31.62 14.07
C SER A 896 -7.26 -32.35 14.73
#